data_AF-A0A7U9N0S8-F1
#
_entry.id   AF-A0A7U9N0S8-F1
#
_cell.length_a   1.000
_cell.length_b   1.000
_cell.length_c   1.000
_cell.angle_alpha   90.00
_cell.angle_beta   90.00
_cell.angle_gamma   90.00
#
_symmetry.space_group_name_H-M   'P 1'
#
loop_
_entity.id
_entity.type
_entity.pdbx_description
1 polymer ?
#
loop_
_entity_poly.entity_id
_entity_poly.type
_entity_poly.pdbx_seq_one_letter_code
_entity_poly.pdbx_strand_id
1 'polypeptide(L)'
;MDSIISPESTGTVRGDRDALTDLYTFPAAKERISDWMSKKPQGTYHVVILHVGNISKLTEEYGFAFAMAVLENQAVLLQRCFQLTENILFCRLCKDVLMAFVEWEDAWELEEHCRKVQRKLQDRYFGRREKLRCRVALGVYHLPRPACDLRQALIRCGKAVGHGIHNKIPFVIYDESVENVDVQIDEEVTSEKMAEEKLLRYDSPFIAFAVSLLSDTTDLDSSLDMLVKQVGWHFGYDEVIVSEFIRDNSTMVSNRWRREEGILPNPEQINTLDIWDDFFSGFDKDGINLTCDVEKGSYSQRDMAFFHEYEIGSFINLLLYSNGHPIGYMTCSRHKPIEQVSETELNTLTQLGKVISSFVALRFQNRQNQEHIEALRRDELTGLYHYGAFLKEVRRALYQCDPGLAYAMVYMDVSNFAYLNENFGYSEGNQLLKDMARWLRYMNAKRCICGRVYADRFVALVTGENQQEIEEEIRHSVSRFSDYLQHRYPMGDLQVRAGLYCIDNPEAEIFTMIDAANHARKTIKEDYLNHVMVYTDRLRQTRAEKIKVVASIHDAIDKGDVEAYLQPKFSMRTGEVVGAEALVRWHNADGSLKYPDQFIPVLEEVGYIVNVDFCVFRQVLSCLKRWKAEGRKRVPISVNFSRVHFRDHHFCDKVMGMLRKYGVEPEYIEIEVTESCISGNPLGMIQQMTCLRENGLRIAMDDFGIGYSSLGMLIDANVDIVKVDKSFIDHYETDQEQQYINRIGQLVRAAGKDIIFEGVETQQQIEFLRDYGYDKAQGYAFSKPVPISEFEKWME
;
A
#
# COMPACT_ATOMS: atom_id res chain seq x y z
N MET A 1 -37.04 62.95 -23.97
CA MET A 1 -38.40 63.36 -24.33
C MET A 1 -38.71 62.74 -25.68
N ASP A 2 -39.53 61.69 -25.64
CA ASP A 2 -40.68 61.43 -26.54
C ASP A 2 -40.40 61.43 -28.06
N SER A 3 -40.43 60.30 -28.77
CA SER A 3 -41.66 59.67 -29.35
C SER A 3 -41.59 59.67 -30.89
N ILE A 4 -42.17 58.76 -31.69
CA ILE A 4 -42.73 57.39 -31.53
C ILE A 4 -42.46 56.67 -32.86
N ILE A 5 -42.03 55.39 -32.85
CA ILE A 5 -42.48 54.39 -33.85
C ILE A 5 -42.72 53.07 -33.12
N SER A 6 -43.97 52.60 -33.13
CA SER A 6 -44.40 51.31 -32.61
C SER A 6 -44.39 50.24 -33.71
N PRO A 7 -44.14 48.96 -33.37
CA PRO A 7 -44.70 47.82 -34.08
C PRO A 7 -45.89 47.25 -33.29
N GLU A 8 -47.03 47.07 -33.95
CA GLU A 8 -48.20 46.46 -33.32
C GLU A 8 -47.99 44.95 -33.09
N SER A 9 -48.27 44.58 -31.85
CA SER A 9 -48.38 43.23 -31.31
C SER A 9 -49.17 42.22 -32.14
N THR A 10 -48.57 41.05 -32.38
CA THR A 10 -49.22 39.78 -32.04
C THR A 10 -48.39 39.11 -30.94
N GLY A 11 -48.97 39.01 -29.74
CA GLY A 11 -48.21 38.63 -28.55
C GLY A 11 -47.86 37.15 -28.50
N THR A 12 -46.58 36.81 -28.64
CA THR A 12 -46.04 35.52 -28.19
C THR A 12 -45.74 35.61 -26.69
N VAL A 13 -46.54 34.90 -25.89
CA VAL A 13 -46.37 34.85 -24.44
C VAL A 13 -45.04 34.15 -24.11
N ARG A 14 -44.11 34.85 -23.46
CA ARG A 14 -42.78 34.35 -23.02
C ARG A 14 -42.83 33.22 -21.96
N GLY A 15 -43.99 32.58 -21.76
CA GLY A 15 -44.22 31.46 -20.83
C GLY A 15 -44.53 30.12 -21.51
N ASP A 16 -44.68 30.08 -22.84
CA ASP A 16 -45.03 28.85 -23.59
C ASP A 16 -43.88 27.85 -23.72
N ARG A 17 -42.62 28.29 -23.56
CA ARG A 17 -41.41 27.51 -23.84
C ARG A 17 -40.62 27.21 -22.55
N ASP A 18 -40.06 26.00 -22.49
CA ASP A 18 -39.16 25.54 -21.43
C ASP A 18 -37.80 26.22 -21.56
N ALA A 19 -37.28 26.75 -20.45
CA ALA A 19 -36.08 27.59 -20.45
C ALA A 19 -34.76 26.83 -20.69
N LEU A 20 -34.76 25.51 -20.55
CA LEU A 20 -33.58 24.66 -20.73
C LEU A 20 -33.50 24.01 -22.11
N THR A 21 -34.65 23.62 -22.67
CA THR A 21 -34.73 22.78 -23.88
C THR A 21 -35.35 23.48 -25.08
N ASP A 22 -35.88 24.70 -24.90
CA ASP A 22 -36.73 25.44 -25.86
C ASP A 22 -37.87 24.59 -26.47
N LEU A 23 -38.29 23.51 -25.80
CA LEU A 23 -39.52 22.78 -26.14
C LEU A 23 -40.74 23.52 -25.57
N TYR A 24 -41.95 23.16 -25.99
CA TYR A 24 -43.14 23.68 -25.30
C TYR A 24 -43.19 23.16 -23.86
N THR A 25 -43.70 23.99 -22.96
CA THR A 25 -44.14 23.54 -21.63
C THR A 25 -45.39 22.67 -21.77
N PHE A 26 -45.62 21.73 -20.85
CA PHE A 26 -46.78 20.84 -20.92
C PHE A 26 -48.15 21.55 -21.03
N PRO A 27 -48.43 22.66 -20.30
CA PRO A 27 -49.66 23.41 -20.49
C PRO A 27 -49.83 23.95 -21.92
N ALA A 28 -48.80 24.59 -22.49
CA ALA A 28 -48.83 25.15 -23.84
C ALA A 28 -48.92 24.06 -24.92
N ALA A 29 -48.22 22.93 -24.73
CA ALA A 29 -48.33 21.77 -25.60
C ALA A 29 -49.75 21.18 -25.60
N LYS A 30 -50.37 21.02 -24.42
CA LYS A 30 -51.72 20.45 -24.27
C LYS A 30 -52.78 21.25 -25.01
N GLU A 31 -52.74 22.58 -24.92
CA GLU A 31 -53.67 23.47 -25.63
C GLU A 31 -53.50 23.33 -27.15
N ARG A 32 -52.27 23.42 -27.64
CA ARG A 32 -51.94 23.29 -29.08
C ARG A 32 -52.29 21.92 -29.67
N ILE A 33 -52.05 20.83 -28.93
CA ILE A 33 -52.44 19.47 -29.35
C ILE A 33 -53.97 19.34 -29.42
N SER A 34 -54.69 19.94 -28.48
CA SER A 34 -56.15 19.91 -28.44
C SER A 34 -56.76 20.70 -29.61
N ASP A 35 -56.24 21.89 -29.90
CA ASP A 35 -56.60 22.69 -31.08
C ASP A 35 -56.32 21.95 -32.40
N TRP A 36 -55.13 21.35 -32.54
CA TRP A 36 -54.73 20.58 -33.72
C TRP A 36 -55.62 19.35 -33.97
N MET A 37 -55.88 18.53 -32.94
CA MET A 37 -56.80 17.39 -33.06
C MET A 37 -58.23 17.83 -33.42
N SER A 38 -58.68 19.00 -32.92
CA SER A 38 -60.01 19.55 -33.27
C SER A 38 -60.10 19.99 -34.74
N LYS A 39 -59.01 20.53 -35.30
CA LYS A 39 -58.91 20.99 -36.70
C LYS A 39 -58.74 19.84 -37.69
N LYS A 40 -58.13 18.74 -37.29
CA LYS A 40 -57.88 17.54 -38.11
C LYS A 40 -58.37 16.27 -37.39
N PRO A 41 -59.70 16.07 -37.20
CA PRO A 41 -60.23 14.93 -36.45
C PRO A 41 -60.05 13.56 -37.14
N GLN A 42 -59.64 13.55 -38.42
CA GLN A 42 -59.33 12.34 -39.18
C GLN A 42 -57.83 12.01 -39.26
N GLY A 43 -56.97 12.74 -38.53
CA GLY A 43 -55.53 12.44 -38.48
C GLY A 43 -55.23 11.06 -37.87
N THR A 44 -54.06 10.50 -38.20
CA THR A 44 -53.46 9.40 -37.43
C THR A 44 -52.43 10.03 -36.49
N TYR A 45 -52.71 10.01 -35.19
CA TYR A 45 -51.90 10.67 -34.18
C TYR A 45 -51.17 9.68 -33.28
N HIS A 46 -49.99 10.09 -32.83
CA HIS A 46 -49.11 9.26 -32.02
C HIS A 46 -48.46 10.09 -30.93
N VAL A 47 -48.38 9.53 -29.73
CA VAL A 47 -47.61 10.07 -28.61
C VAL A 47 -46.32 9.26 -28.52
N VAL A 48 -45.19 9.97 -28.62
CA VAL A 48 -43.85 9.43 -28.42
C VAL A 48 -43.28 10.05 -27.14
N ILE A 49 -42.96 9.24 -26.14
CA ILE A 49 -42.31 9.69 -24.91
C ILE A 49 -40.89 9.15 -24.85
N LEU A 50 -39.96 10.02 -24.49
CA LEU A 50 -38.54 9.75 -24.36
C LEU A 50 -38.11 10.01 -22.90
N HIS A 51 -37.69 8.97 -22.19
CA HIS A 51 -37.10 9.10 -20.86
C HIS A 51 -35.58 9.05 -20.93
N VAL A 52 -34.95 10.13 -20.45
CA VAL A 52 -33.50 10.35 -20.43
C VAL A 52 -32.97 9.86 -19.08
N GLY A 53 -32.58 8.59 -19.02
CA GLY A 53 -32.15 7.94 -17.78
C GLY A 53 -30.81 8.43 -17.23
N ASN A 54 -30.60 8.16 -15.93
CA ASN A 54 -29.43 8.55 -15.14
C ASN A 54 -29.28 10.05 -14.84
N ILE A 55 -30.22 10.93 -15.20
CA ILE A 55 -30.09 12.39 -14.97
C ILE A 55 -29.86 12.76 -13.50
N SER A 56 -30.57 12.16 -12.54
CA SER A 56 -30.32 12.41 -11.11
C SER A 56 -28.95 11.89 -10.66
N LYS A 57 -28.52 10.72 -11.13
CA LYS A 57 -27.17 10.20 -10.88
C LYS A 57 -26.08 11.09 -11.48
N LEU A 58 -26.30 11.63 -12.69
CA LEU A 58 -25.39 12.60 -13.31
C LEU A 58 -25.37 13.93 -12.54
N THR A 59 -26.50 14.32 -11.93
CA THR A 59 -26.58 15.50 -11.04
C THR A 59 -25.69 15.31 -9.81
N GLU A 60 -25.76 14.12 -9.19
CA GLU A 60 -24.97 13.75 -7.99
C GLU A 60 -23.48 13.56 -8.30
N GLU A 61 -23.13 12.89 -9.40
CA GLU A 61 -21.75 12.57 -9.75
C GLU A 61 -21.01 13.74 -10.43
N TYR A 62 -21.68 14.57 -11.25
CA TYR A 62 -21.05 15.56 -12.14
C TYR A 62 -21.65 16.98 -12.04
N GLY A 63 -22.57 17.22 -11.11
CA GLY A 63 -23.19 18.53 -10.89
C GLY A 63 -24.43 18.82 -11.74
N PHE A 64 -25.23 19.79 -11.30
CA PHE A 64 -26.54 20.10 -11.90
C PHE A 64 -26.40 20.63 -13.33
N ALA A 65 -25.48 21.57 -13.57
CA ALA A 65 -25.28 22.15 -14.90
C ALA A 65 -24.91 21.10 -15.96
N PHE A 66 -24.07 20.12 -15.59
CA PHE A 66 -23.69 19.02 -16.50
C PHE A 66 -24.90 18.16 -16.86
N ALA A 67 -25.70 17.76 -15.88
CA ALA A 67 -26.91 16.96 -16.10
C ALA A 67 -27.96 17.71 -16.96
N MET A 68 -28.11 19.03 -16.77
CA MET A 68 -29.03 19.84 -17.57
C MET A 68 -28.56 19.99 -19.02
N ALA A 69 -27.26 20.17 -19.27
CA ALA A 69 -26.71 20.17 -20.64
C ALA A 69 -26.83 18.81 -21.33
N VAL A 70 -26.74 17.69 -20.60
CA VAL A 70 -27.05 16.36 -21.18
C VAL A 70 -28.50 16.31 -21.67
N LEU A 71 -29.45 16.85 -20.91
CA LEU A 71 -30.86 16.87 -21.27
C LEU A 71 -31.17 17.81 -22.45
N GLU A 72 -30.65 19.03 -22.45
CA GLU A 72 -30.74 20.00 -23.56
C GLU A 72 -30.25 19.35 -24.87
N ASN A 73 -29.09 18.68 -24.82
CA ASN A 73 -28.55 17.96 -25.96
C ASN A 73 -29.49 16.86 -26.48
N GLN A 74 -30.16 16.12 -25.59
CA GLN A 74 -31.13 15.10 -25.99
C GLN A 74 -32.39 15.73 -26.62
N ALA A 75 -32.83 16.91 -26.17
CA ALA A 75 -33.93 17.65 -26.79
C ALA A 75 -33.58 18.13 -28.21
N VAL A 76 -32.41 18.74 -28.40
CA VAL A 76 -31.92 19.19 -29.72
C VAL A 76 -31.75 18.00 -30.67
N LEU A 77 -31.24 16.87 -30.20
CA LEU A 77 -31.10 15.65 -31.01
C LEU A 77 -32.45 15.02 -31.36
N LEU A 78 -33.42 15.03 -30.43
CA LEU A 78 -34.78 14.55 -30.67
C LEU A 78 -35.43 15.37 -31.79
N GLN A 79 -35.42 16.71 -31.68
CA GLN A 79 -35.92 17.61 -32.73
C GLN A 79 -35.27 17.31 -34.09
N ARG A 80 -33.94 17.19 -34.13
CA ARG A 80 -33.17 16.90 -35.36
C ARG A 80 -33.52 15.56 -36.01
N CYS A 81 -33.76 14.52 -35.22
CA CYS A 81 -34.13 13.21 -35.78
C CYS A 81 -35.47 13.28 -36.55
N PHE A 82 -36.37 14.16 -36.10
CA PHE A 82 -37.71 14.38 -36.62
C PHE A 82 -37.84 15.62 -37.55
N GLN A 83 -36.74 16.28 -37.92
CA GLN A 83 -36.73 17.51 -38.75
C GLN A 83 -37.31 17.35 -40.18
N LEU A 84 -37.63 16.12 -40.60
CA LEU A 84 -38.17 15.79 -41.93
C LEU A 84 -39.71 15.83 -41.98
N THR A 85 -40.39 16.21 -40.89
CA THR A 85 -41.85 16.12 -40.77
C THR A 85 -42.44 17.42 -40.22
N GLU A 86 -43.23 18.13 -41.04
CA GLU A 86 -43.83 19.43 -40.65
C GLU A 86 -44.95 19.30 -39.59
N ASN A 87 -45.43 18.09 -39.32
CA ASN A 87 -46.57 17.81 -38.45
C ASN A 87 -46.13 17.20 -37.10
N ILE A 88 -45.30 17.91 -36.32
CA ILE A 88 -44.81 17.47 -35.00
C ILE A 88 -44.81 18.62 -33.97
N LEU A 89 -45.22 18.33 -32.73
CA LEU A 89 -45.07 19.21 -31.57
C LEU A 89 -44.22 18.55 -30.48
N PHE A 90 -43.14 19.23 -30.08
CA PHE A 90 -42.24 18.78 -29.01
C PHE A 90 -42.54 19.47 -27.68
N CYS A 91 -42.46 18.71 -26.59
CA CYS A 91 -42.74 19.17 -25.23
C CYS A 91 -41.74 18.57 -24.24
N ARG A 92 -41.37 19.33 -23.20
CA ARG A 92 -40.77 18.75 -21.98
C ARG A 92 -41.91 18.44 -21.00
N LEU A 93 -42.02 17.20 -20.55
CA LEU A 93 -43.06 16.79 -19.60
C LEU A 93 -42.62 17.02 -18.15
N CYS A 94 -41.35 16.70 -17.84
CA CYS A 94 -40.77 16.89 -16.52
C CYS A 94 -39.23 16.92 -16.55
N LYS A 95 -38.57 16.68 -15.39
CA LYS A 95 -37.11 16.80 -15.22
C LYS A 95 -36.32 16.09 -16.32
N ASP A 96 -36.67 14.86 -16.66
CA ASP A 96 -35.92 13.94 -17.51
C ASP A 96 -36.76 13.27 -18.62
N VAL A 97 -37.99 13.75 -18.84
CA VAL A 97 -38.91 13.21 -19.85
C VAL A 97 -39.26 14.25 -20.91
N LEU A 98 -38.98 13.89 -22.17
CA LEU A 98 -39.34 14.64 -23.38
C LEU A 98 -40.48 13.92 -24.11
N MET A 99 -41.24 14.65 -24.92
CA MET A 99 -42.36 14.12 -25.69
C MET A 99 -42.39 14.73 -27.09
N ALA A 100 -42.72 13.92 -28.09
CA ALA A 100 -43.18 14.37 -29.40
C ALA A 100 -44.62 13.89 -29.62
N PHE A 101 -45.51 14.82 -29.98
CA PHE A 101 -46.84 14.50 -30.52
C PHE A 101 -46.77 14.62 -32.04
N VAL A 102 -47.12 13.55 -32.75
CA VAL A 102 -46.78 13.34 -34.15
C VAL A 102 -48.04 12.94 -34.93
N GLU A 103 -48.26 13.57 -36.09
CA GLU A 103 -49.25 13.11 -37.09
C GLU A 103 -48.49 12.33 -38.17
N TRP A 104 -48.74 11.02 -38.28
CA TRP A 104 -48.04 10.12 -39.23
C TRP A 104 -49.01 9.06 -39.74
N GLU A 105 -49.16 8.93 -41.06
CA GLU A 105 -50.23 8.09 -41.64
C GLU A 105 -50.04 6.60 -41.33
N ASP A 106 -48.85 6.06 -41.57
CA ASP A 106 -48.48 4.68 -41.26
C ASP A 106 -47.81 4.58 -39.86
N ALA A 107 -48.40 3.76 -38.98
CA ALA A 107 -47.85 3.48 -37.67
C ALA A 107 -46.52 2.72 -37.73
N TRP A 108 -46.36 1.79 -38.68
CA TRP A 108 -45.16 0.96 -38.82
C TRP A 108 -43.96 1.78 -39.28
N GLU A 109 -44.16 2.73 -40.19
CA GLU A 109 -43.10 3.68 -40.58
C GLU A 109 -42.66 4.55 -39.40
N LEU A 110 -43.61 5.04 -38.60
CA LEU A 110 -43.29 5.80 -37.38
C LEU A 110 -42.53 4.94 -36.36
N GLU A 111 -42.93 3.69 -36.14
CA GLU A 111 -42.21 2.77 -35.25
C GLU A 111 -40.75 2.60 -35.71
N GLU A 112 -40.53 2.32 -36.99
CA GLU A 112 -39.19 2.10 -37.54
C GLU A 112 -38.35 3.38 -37.57
N HIS A 113 -38.98 4.54 -37.78
CA HIS A 113 -38.35 5.84 -37.55
C HIS A 113 -37.96 6.01 -36.08
N CYS A 114 -38.87 5.75 -35.14
CA CYS A 114 -38.62 5.87 -33.70
C CYS A 114 -37.54 4.88 -33.20
N ARG A 115 -37.45 3.67 -33.76
CA ARG A 115 -36.33 2.74 -33.48
C ARG A 115 -34.98 3.34 -33.93
N LYS A 116 -34.94 4.03 -35.07
CA LYS A 116 -33.74 4.76 -35.53
C LYS A 116 -33.44 5.98 -34.67
N VAL A 117 -34.46 6.73 -34.23
CA VAL A 117 -34.31 7.86 -33.30
C VAL A 117 -33.75 7.38 -31.96
N GLN A 118 -34.35 6.33 -31.38
CA GLN A 118 -33.88 5.71 -30.13
C GLN A 118 -32.40 5.32 -30.23
N ARG A 119 -31.99 4.63 -31.30
CA ARG A 119 -30.58 4.27 -31.53
C ARG A 119 -29.65 5.48 -31.71
N LYS A 120 -30.13 6.62 -32.22
CA LYS A 120 -29.34 7.87 -32.38
C LYS A 120 -29.19 8.69 -31.08
N LEU A 121 -30.13 8.53 -30.15
CA LEU A 121 -30.16 9.19 -28.84
C LEU A 121 -29.48 8.35 -27.74
N GLN A 122 -29.56 7.02 -27.88
CA GLN A 122 -28.83 6.04 -27.06
C GLN A 122 -27.32 6.16 -27.26
N ASP A 123 -26.55 5.90 -26.18
CA ASP A 123 -25.09 5.70 -26.21
C ASP A 123 -24.23 6.84 -26.80
N ARG A 124 -24.76 8.05 -26.95
CA ARG A 124 -23.89 9.22 -27.16
C ARG A 124 -23.05 9.50 -25.92
N TYR A 125 -21.74 9.51 -26.11
CA TYR A 125 -20.72 9.76 -25.11
C TYR A 125 -20.72 11.25 -24.71
N PHE A 126 -20.73 11.55 -23.40
CA PHE A 126 -20.72 12.93 -22.88
C PHE A 126 -19.41 13.32 -22.16
N GLY A 127 -18.42 12.43 -22.15
CA GLY A 127 -17.08 12.62 -21.59
C GLY A 127 -16.30 11.31 -21.66
N ARG A 128 -14.99 11.32 -21.37
CA ARG A 128 -14.04 10.25 -21.79
C ARG A 128 -14.26 8.86 -21.20
N ARG A 129 -15.02 8.73 -20.11
CA ARG A 129 -15.17 7.48 -19.34
C ARG A 129 -16.40 6.69 -19.78
N GLU A 130 -16.27 5.36 -19.92
CA GLU A 130 -17.36 4.47 -20.36
C GLU A 130 -18.62 4.51 -19.47
N LYS A 131 -18.48 5.03 -18.24
CA LYS A 131 -19.55 5.17 -17.25
C LYS A 131 -20.53 6.31 -17.55
N LEU A 132 -20.18 7.26 -18.43
CA LEU A 132 -20.99 8.44 -18.78
C LEU A 132 -22.11 8.18 -19.82
N ARG A 133 -22.58 6.94 -19.97
CA ARG A 133 -23.64 6.60 -20.91
C ARG A 133 -25.03 6.96 -20.37
N CYS A 134 -25.70 7.87 -21.08
CA CYS A 134 -27.13 8.12 -20.91
C CYS A 134 -27.93 6.94 -21.50
N ARG A 135 -28.82 6.32 -20.71
CA ARG A 135 -29.77 5.31 -21.21
C ARG A 135 -31.06 5.99 -21.63
N VAL A 136 -31.54 5.67 -22.83
CA VAL A 136 -32.71 6.33 -23.40
C VAL A 136 -33.78 5.27 -23.67
N ALA A 137 -34.89 5.36 -22.94
CA ALA A 137 -36.07 4.53 -23.14
C ALA A 137 -37.12 5.31 -23.93
N LEU A 138 -37.59 4.76 -25.04
CA LEU A 138 -38.56 5.41 -25.93
C LEU A 138 -39.85 4.58 -25.99
N GLY A 139 -40.96 5.19 -25.57
CA GLY A 139 -42.30 4.62 -25.64
C GLY A 139 -43.10 5.24 -26.77
N VAL A 140 -43.91 4.43 -27.47
CA VAL A 140 -44.86 4.90 -28.49
C VAL A 140 -46.27 4.44 -28.15
N TYR A 141 -47.24 5.33 -28.30
CA TYR A 141 -48.66 4.99 -28.26
C TYR A 141 -49.39 5.59 -29.47
N HIS A 142 -50.02 4.72 -30.24
CA HIS A 142 -50.84 5.08 -31.41
C HIS A 142 -52.27 5.40 -30.94
N LEU A 143 -52.80 6.58 -31.24
CA LEU A 143 -54.12 6.99 -30.75
C LEU A 143 -55.25 6.32 -31.55
N PRO A 144 -56.18 5.60 -30.90
CA PRO A 144 -57.34 5.03 -31.58
C PRO A 144 -58.31 6.12 -32.02
N ARG A 145 -58.70 6.11 -33.30
CA ARG A 145 -59.73 7.03 -33.82
C ARG A 145 -61.13 6.64 -33.29
N PRO A 146 -62.01 7.60 -32.93
CA PRO A 146 -61.86 9.05 -32.95
C PRO A 146 -62.20 9.70 -31.58
N ALA A 147 -61.69 9.15 -30.46
CA ALA A 147 -61.92 9.74 -29.13
C ALA A 147 -60.90 9.22 -28.08
N CYS A 148 -59.64 9.64 -28.18
CA CYS A 148 -58.66 9.39 -27.12
C CYS A 148 -58.42 10.67 -26.31
N ASP A 149 -58.66 10.62 -24.99
CA ASP A 149 -58.22 11.67 -24.08
C ASP A 149 -56.68 11.71 -24.07
N LEU A 150 -56.10 12.89 -24.34
CA LEU A 150 -54.66 13.08 -24.32
C LEU A 150 -54.04 12.64 -22.99
N ARG A 151 -54.75 12.78 -21.86
CA ARG A 151 -54.29 12.27 -20.55
C ARG A 151 -54.19 10.75 -20.55
N GLN A 152 -55.16 10.03 -21.12
CA GLN A 152 -55.09 8.57 -21.26
C GLN A 152 -53.99 8.13 -22.23
N ALA A 153 -53.79 8.87 -23.34
CA ALA A 153 -52.71 8.60 -24.27
C ALA A 153 -51.32 8.74 -23.63
N LEU A 154 -51.13 9.78 -22.80
CA LEU A 154 -49.91 9.98 -22.01
C LEU A 154 -49.69 8.89 -20.97
N ILE A 155 -50.73 8.47 -20.25
CA ILE A 155 -50.64 7.37 -19.27
C ILE A 155 -50.24 6.06 -19.95
N ARG A 156 -50.84 5.73 -21.11
CA ARG A 156 -50.52 4.52 -21.88
C ARG A 156 -49.08 4.56 -22.43
N CYS A 157 -48.68 5.66 -23.05
CA CYS A 157 -47.30 5.83 -23.50
C CYS A 157 -46.29 5.78 -22.32
N GLY A 158 -46.65 6.37 -21.18
CA GLY A 158 -45.88 6.32 -19.93
C GLY A 158 -45.71 4.90 -19.39
N LYS A 159 -46.77 4.06 -19.41
CA LYS A 159 -46.68 2.63 -19.08
C LYS A 159 -45.68 1.88 -19.97
N ALA A 160 -45.66 2.15 -21.29
CA ALA A 160 -44.68 1.56 -22.20
C ALA A 160 -43.24 1.98 -21.87
N VAL A 161 -43.00 3.26 -21.57
CA VAL A 161 -41.69 3.74 -21.09
C VAL A 161 -41.28 3.07 -19.78
N GLY A 162 -42.19 3.00 -18.80
CA GLY A 162 -41.95 2.36 -17.50
C GLY A 162 -41.61 0.87 -17.63
N HIS A 163 -42.36 0.14 -18.46
CA HIS A 163 -42.07 -1.25 -18.81
C HIS A 163 -40.69 -1.41 -19.47
N GLY A 164 -40.33 -0.48 -20.37
CA GLY A 164 -39.02 -0.43 -21.01
C GLY A 164 -37.87 -0.21 -20.01
N ILE A 165 -38.03 0.73 -19.07
CA ILE A 165 -37.06 0.99 -18.01
C ILE A 165 -36.89 -0.24 -17.10
N HIS A 166 -37.99 -0.83 -16.63
CA HIS A 166 -37.97 -1.99 -15.72
C HIS A 166 -37.29 -3.21 -16.38
N ASN A 167 -37.68 -3.55 -17.60
CA ASN A 167 -37.18 -4.72 -18.32
C ASN A 167 -35.90 -4.45 -19.14
N LYS A 168 -35.36 -3.22 -19.07
CA LYS A 168 -34.19 -2.75 -19.86
C LYS A 168 -34.41 -2.87 -21.38
N ILE A 169 -35.66 -2.74 -21.83
CA ILE A 169 -36.04 -2.75 -23.24
C ILE A 169 -35.97 -1.29 -23.76
N PRO A 170 -35.12 -1.00 -24.76
CA PRO A 170 -34.84 0.38 -25.19
C PRO A 170 -36.01 1.08 -25.90
N PHE A 171 -36.88 0.31 -26.55
CA PHE A 171 -38.01 0.79 -27.35
C PHE A 171 -39.23 -0.09 -27.09
N VAL A 172 -40.36 0.51 -26.71
CA VAL A 172 -41.60 -0.20 -26.38
C VAL A 172 -42.79 0.48 -27.05
N ILE A 173 -43.63 -0.29 -27.73
CA ILE A 173 -44.95 0.16 -28.20
C ILE A 173 -45.96 -0.27 -27.14
N TYR A 174 -46.89 0.60 -26.78
CA TYR A 174 -47.94 0.24 -25.84
C TYR A 174 -48.99 -0.66 -26.50
N ASP A 175 -49.21 -1.84 -25.92
CA ASP A 175 -50.36 -2.69 -26.15
C ASP A 175 -50.97 -3.15 -24.80
N GLU A 176 -52.06 -3.91 -24.84
CA GLU A 176 -52.77 -4.38 -23.65
C GLU A 176 -51.98 -5.39 -22.79
N SER A 177 -50.91 -6.01 -23.32
CA SER A 177 -50.03 -6.89 -22.54
C SER A 177 -49.09 -6.13 -21.59
N VAL A 178 -48.86 -4.84 -21.86
CA VAL A 178 -48.01 -3.95 -21.05
C VAL A 178 -48.68 -3.58 -19.70
N GLU A 179 -49.98 -3.83 -19.51
CA GLU A 179 -50.72 -3.39 -18.32
C GLU A 179 -50.35 -4.10 -17.01
N ASN A 180 -49.67 -5.26 -17.05
CA ASN A 180 -49.38 -6.09 -15.87
C ASN A 180 -48.10 -5.72 -15.09
N VAL A 181 -47.60 -4.48 -15.20
CA VAL A 181 -46.43 -4.01 -14.43
C VAL A 181 -46.80 -2.78 -13.62
N ASP A 182 -46.81 -2.93 -12.29
CA ASP A 182 -46.93 -1.81 -11.33
C ASP A 182 -45.70 -0.90 -11.45
N VAL A 183 -45.84 0.16 -12.24
CA VAL A 183 -44.90 1.28 -12.27
C VAL A 183 -45.58 2.47 -11.61
N GLN A 184 -45.18 2.77 -10.37
CA GLN A 184 -45.48 4.06 -9.76
C GLN A 184 -44.79 5.16 -10.58
N ILE A 185 -45.55 5.85 -11.41
CA ILE A 185 -45.18 7.18 -11.91
C ILE A 185 -45.59 8.14 -10.79
N ASP A 186 -44.62 8.71 -10.08
CA ASP A 186 -44.88 9.66 -9.00
C ASP A 186 -45.79 10.81 -9.47
N GLU A 187 -46.94 10.99 -8.82
CA GLU A 187 -47.85 12.11 -9.12
C GLU A 187 -47.28 13.47 -8.61
N GLU A 188 -46.19 13.46 -7.83
CA GLU A 188 -45.52 14.65 -7.28
C GLU A 188 -44.66 15.44 -8.31
N VAL A 189 -44.63 15.01 -9.57
CA VAL A 189 -43.74 15.57 -10.61
C VAL A 189 -44.06 17.05 -10.98
N THR A 190 -45.15 17.63 -10.49
CA THR A 190 -45.61 18.98 -10.87
C THR A 190 -45.82 19.95 -9.69
N SER A 191 -44.73 20.49 -9.14
CA SER A 191 -44.66 21.94 -8.76
C SER A 191 -43.33 22.37 -8.14
N GLU A 192 -42.76 21.62 -7.20
CA GLU A 192 -41.78 22.22 -6.26
C GLU A 192 -40.34 22.34 -6.78
N LYS A 193 -39.89 21.52 -7.74
CA LYS A 193 -38.51 21.60 -8.29
C LYS A 193 -38.31 22.65 -9.39
N MET A 194 -39.37 23.25 -9.93
CA MET A 194 -39.26 24.37 -10.89
C MET A 194 -38.79 25.69 -10.25
N ALA A 195 -38.67 25.73 -8.92
CA ALA A 195 -38.16 26.91 -8.20
C ALA A 195 -36.65 27.10 -8.35
N GLU A 196 -35.86 26.02 -8.44
CA GLU A 196 -34.40 26.07 -8.59
C GLU A 196 -33.99 26.41 -10.03
N GLU A 197 -34.73 25.94 -11.06
CA GLU A 197 -34.47 26.28 -12.47
C GLU A 197 -34.58 27.79 -12.77
N LYS A 198 -35.22 28.59 -11.91
CA LYS A 198 -35.28 30.06 -12.05
C LYS A 198 -33.97 30.78 -11.70
N LEU A 199 -32.98 30.11 -11.12
CA LEU A 199 -31.75 30.75 -10.62
C LEU A 199 -30.74 31.13 -11.72
N LEU A 200 -30.90 30.64 -12.96
CA LEU A 200 -30.01 30.88 -14.10
C LEU A 200 -30.30 32.18 -14.88
N ARG A 201 -30.81 33.22 -14.21
CA ARG A 201 -30.95 34.57 -14.80
C ARG A 201 -29.67 35.39 -14.68
N TYR A 202 -28.75 35.14 -15.60
CA TYR A 202 -27.65 36.05 -15.94
C TYR A 202 -27.82 36.54 -17.38
N ASP A 203 -27.29 37.71 -17.70
CA ASP A 203 -27.47 38.39 -19.00
C ASP A 203 -26.82 37.68 -20.21
N SER A 204 -26.13 36.56 -19.98
CA SER A 204 -25.88 35.53 -20.99
C SER A 204 -26.01 34.13 -20.35
N PRO A 205 -27.05 33.33 -20.68
CA PRO A 205 -27.24 32.01 -20.07
C PRO A 205 -26.08 31.05 -20.37
N PHE A 206 -25.37 31.28 -21.47
CA PHE A 206 -24.27 30.45 -21.94
C PHE A 206 -22.99 30.61 -21.11
N ILE A 207 -22.69 31.84 -20.66
CA ILE A 207 -21.55 32.11 -19.76
C ILE A 207 -21.87 31.59 -18.35
N ALA A 208 -23.10 31.77 -17.88
CA ALA A 208 -23.53 31.26 -16.58
C ALA A 208 -23.44 29.73 -16.52
N PHE A 209 -23.87 29.03 -17.58
CA PHE A 209 -23.65 27.59 -17.73
C PHE A 209 -22.17 27.19 -17.59
N ALA A 210 -21.26 27.91 -18.25
CA ALA A 210 -19.83 27.61 -18.18
C ALA A 210 -19.23 27.81 -16.77
N VAL A 211 -19.66 28.86 -16.05
CA VAL A 211 -19.25 29.11 -14.66
C VAL A 211 -19.85 28.08 -13.70
N SER A 212 -21.11 27.64 -13.92
CA SER A 212 -21.73 26.58 -13.13
C SER A 212 -21.02 25.23 -13.31
N LEU A 213 -20.63 24.88 -14.54
CA LEU A 213 -19.78 23.69 -14.76
C LEU A 213 -18.46 23.78 -13.99
N LEU A 214 -17.81 24.95 -13.93
CA LEU A 214 -16.55 25.11 -13.20
C LEU A 214 -16.73 25.00 -11.67
N SER A 215 -17.91 25.34 -11.16
CA SER A 215 -18.19 25.39 -9.72
C SER A 215 -18.47 24.01 -9.12
N ASP A 216 -19.20 23.15 -9.84
CA ASP A 216 -19.71 21.86 -9.34
C ASP A 216 -18.96 20.63 -9.91
N THR A 217 -17.86 20.84 -10.65
CA THR A 217 -17.19 19.76 -11.39
C THR A 217 -16.34 18.84 -10.51
N THR A 218 -16.61 17.53 -10.62
CA THR A 218 -15.77 16.44 -10.11
C THR A 218 -14.86 15.83 -11.19
N ASP A 219 -15.12 16.12 -12.47
CA ASP A 219 -14.46 15.56 -13.65
C ASP A 219 -14.19 16.70 -14.66
N LEU A 220 -13.05 17.39 -14.48
CA LEU A 220 -12.66 18.56 -15.28
C LEU A 220 -12.63 18.26 -16.78
N ASP A 221 -12.16 17.07 -17.16
CA ASP A 221 -12.02 16.66 -18.56
C ASP A 221 -13.39 16.55 -19.24
N SER A 222 -14.37 15.92 -18.58
CA SER A 222 -15.73 15.76 -19.10
C SER A 222 -16.49 17.10 -19.12
N SER A 223 -16.26 17.96 -18.14
CA SER A 223 -16.82 19.33 -18.08
C SER A 223 -16.26 20.24 -19.20
N LEU A 224 -14.95 20.15 -19.48
CA LEU A 224 -14.32 20.81 -20.63
C LEU A 224 -14.84 20.26 -21.96
N ASP A 225 -14.92 18.93 -22.11
CA ASP A 225 -15.47 18.28 -23.30
C ASP A 225 -16.91 18.79 -23.56
N MET A 226 -17.75 18.88 -22.52
CA MET A 226 -19.10 19.47 -22.63
C MET A 226 -19.07 20.93 -23.10
N LEU A 227 -18.17 21.77 -22.57
CA LEU A 227 -18.05 23.18 -22.99
C LEU A 227 -17.62 23.34 -24.43
N VAL A 228 -16.59 22.61 -24.85
CA VAL A 228 -16.04 22.61 -26.21
C VAL A 228 -17.13 22.21 -27.22
N LYS A 229 -17.91 21.18 -26.91
CA LYS A 229 -19.11 20.79 -27.69
C LYS A 229 -20.16 21.88 -27.76
N GLN A 230 -20.48 22.49 -26.62
CA GLN A 230 -21.52 23.51 -26.55
C GLN A 230 -21.13 24.78 -27.33
N VAL A 231 -19.86 25.20 -27.27
CA VAL A 231 -19.31 26.29 -28.11
C VAL A 231 -19.53 26.00 -29.58
N GLY A 232 -19.21 24.78 -30.01
CA GLY A 232 -19.37 24.35 -31.39
C GLY A 232 -20.82 24.34 -31.86
N TRP A 233 -21.75 23.89 -31.03
CA TRP A 233 -23.18 23.94 -31.32
C TRP A 233 -23.74 25.36 -31.37
N HIS A 234 -23.44 26.19 -30.37
CA HIS A 234 -24.06 27.50 -30.18
C HIS A 234 -23.68 28.48 -31.31
N PHE A 235 -22.40 28.51 -31.70
CA PHE A 235 -21.90 29.39 -32.76
C PHE A 235 -21.81 28.71 -34.13
N GLY A 236 -22.15 27.42 -34.22
CA GLY A 236 -22.08 26.67 -35.48
C GLY A 236 -20.66 26.53 -36.02
N TYR A 237 -19.70 26.16 -35.18
CA TYR A 237 -18.40 25.66 -35.64
C TYR A 237 -18.49 24.20 -36.07
N ASP A 238 -17.57 23.79 -36.94
CA ASP A 238 -17.47 22.41 -37.42
C ASP A 238 -16.50 21.60 -36.55
N GLU A 239 -15.47 22.26 -36.01
CA GLU A 239 -14.54 21.71 -35.01
C GLU A 239 -14.19 22.74 -33.92
N VAL A 240 -14.05 22.26 -32.69
CA VAL A 240 -13.52 23.03 -31.55
C VAL A 240 -12.46 22.20 -30.84
N ILE A 241 -11.29 22.78 -30.62
CA ILE A 241 -10.11 22.17 -30.00
C ILE A 241 -9.66 23.03 -28.82
N VAL A 242 -9.23 22.39 -27.73
CA VAL A 242 -8.39 23.02 -26.70
C VAL A 242 -7.01 22.37 -26.76
N SER A 243 -5.98 23.19 -26.90
CA SER A 243 -4.58 22.78 -26.92
C SER A 243 -3.85 23.37 -25.71
N GLU A 244 -3.18 22.52 -24.95
CA GLU A 244 -2.35 22.90 -23.80
C GLU A 244 -0.89 23.07 -24.24
N PHE A 245 -0.20 24.10 -23.75
CA PHE A 245 1.25 24.21 -23.98
C PHE A 245 2.01 23.27 -23.06
N ILE A 246 2.96 22.54 -23.63
CA ILE A 246 3.86 21.62 -22.93
C ILE A 246 5.31 22.07 -23.13
N ARG A 247 6.28 21.29 -22.64
CA ARG A 247 7.71 21.65 -22.74
C ARG A 247 8.19 21.65 -24.20
N ASP A 248 9.31 22.33 -24.42
CA ASP A 248 10.08 22.28 -25.67
C ASP A 248 9.26 22.66 -26.92
N ASN A 249 8.70 23.88 -26.90
CA ASN A 249 7.93 24.51 -27.97
C ASN A 249 6.85 23.61 -28.58
N SER A 250 6.23 22.77 -27.75
CA SER A 250 5.24 21.79 -28.19
C SER A 250 3.86 22.06 -27.57
N THR A 251 2.83 21.64 -28.28
CA THR A 251 1.42 21.76 -27.89
C THR A 251 0.82 20.36 -27.79
N MET A 252 -0.10 20.16 -26.86
CA MET A 252 -0.86 18.93 -26.70
C MET A 252 -2.33 19.24 -26.89
N VAL A 253 -2.96 18.68 -27.94
CA VAL A 253 -4.42 18.70 -28.08
C VAL A 253 -5.00 17.98 -26.88
N SER A 254 -5.75 18.70 -26.05
CA SER A 254 -6.12 18.25 -24.71
C SER A 254 -7.61 17.94 -24.59
N ASN A 255 -8.46 18.61 -25.40
CA ASN A 255 -9.88 18.34 -25.65
C ASN A 255 -10.22 18.60 -27.13
N ARG A 256 -11.13 17.81 -27.74
CA ARG A 256 -11.52 17.97 -29.15
C ARG A 256 -12.97 17.54 -29.41
N TRP A 257 -13.72 18.39 -30.09
CA TRP A 257 -15.08 18.13 -30.58
C TRP A 257 -15.19 18.39 -32.08
N ARG A 258 -15.91 17.53 -32.79
CA ARG A 258 -16.31 17.72 -34.19
C ARG A 258 -17.82 17.64 -34.33
N ARG A 259 -18.40 18.39 -35.27
CA ARG A 259 -19.85 18.41 -35.54
C ARG A 259 -20.41 17.02 -35.87
N GLU A 260 -19.70 16.26 -36.70
CA GLU A 260 -20.18 14.96 -37.19
C GLU A 260 -19.88 13.82 -36.21
N GLU A 261 -18.67 13.81 -35.64
CA GLU A 261 -18.17 12.72 -34.78
C GLU A 261 -18.53 12.88 -33.30
N GLY A 262 -18.74 14.11 -32.82
CA GLY A 262 -18.96 14.42 -31.41
C GLY A 262 -17.67 14.65 -30.63
N ILE A 263 -17.64 14.24 -29.36
CA ILE A 263 -16.42 14.30 -28.53
C ILE A 263 -15.51 13.14 -28.91
N LEU A 264 -14.26 13.44 -29.26
CA LEU A 264 -13.30 12.42 -29.63
C LEU A 264 -12.68 11.78 -28.37
N PRO A 265 -12.69 10.43 -28.24
CA PRO A 265 -11.98 9.75 -27.17
C PRO A 265 -10.47 9.84 -27.41
N ASN A 266 -9.70 10.02 -26.34
CA ASN A 266 -8.23 10.14 -26.37
C ASN A 266 -7.73 11.20 -27.39
N PRO A 267 -8.10 12.49 -27.23
CA PRO A 267 -7.74 13.55 -28.18
C PRO A 267 -6.24 13.95 -28.12
N GLU A 268 -5.44 13.24 -27.34
CA GLU A 268 -4.05 13.56 -26.98
C GLU A 268 -3.10 13.40 -28.17
N GLN A 269 -2.87 14.51 -28.87
CA GLN A 269 -1.92 14.64 -29.97
C GLN A 269 -0.89 15.71 -29.63
N ILE A 270 0.39 15.33 -29.62
CA ILE A 270 1.51 16.26 -29.43
C ILE A 270 1.96 16.80 -30.79
N ASN A 271 1.98 18.13 -30.92
CA ASN A 271 2.49 18.84 -32.10
C ASN A 271 3.65 19.75 -31.68
N THR A 272 4.83 19.56 -32.27
CA THR A 272 5.98 20.46 -32.07
C THR A 272 5.87 21.63 -33.04
N LEU A 273 6.05 22.85 -32.55
CA LEU A 273 6.06 24.07 -33.36
C LEU A 273 7.52 24.45 -33.67
N ASP A 274 7.89 24.36 -34.95
CA ASP A 274 9.27 24.62 -35.40
C ASP A 274 9.71 26.08 -35.19
N ILE A 275 8.76 27.03 -35.17
CA ILE A 275 9.00 28.44 -34.84
C ILE A 275 7.89 28.92 -33.89
N TRP A 276 8.22 28.99 -32.60
CA TRP A 276 7.26 29.35 -31.54
C TRP A 276 6.83 30.82 -31.61
N ASP A 277 7.75 31.73 -31.90
CA ASP A 277 7.45 33.17 -31.97
C ASP A 277 6.51 33.52 -33.14
N ASP A 278 6.64 32.83 -34.27
CA ASP A 278 5.75 33.01 -35.43
C ASP A 278 4.30 32.61 -35.11
N PHE A 279 4.09 31.56 -34.31
CA PHE A 279 2.75 31.20 -33.84
C PHE A 279 2.10 32.33 -33.04
N PHE A 280 2.83 32.97 -32.13
CA PHE A 280 2.31 34.10 -31.35
C PHE A 280 2.13 35.38 -32.18
N SER A 281 2.88 35.55 -33.28
CA SER A 281 2.79 36.73 -34.15
C SER A 281 1.42 36.93 -34.81
N GLY A 282 0.63 35.84 -34.95
CA GLY A 282 -0.71 35.89 -35.51
C GLY A 282 -1.80 36.35 -34.54
N PHE A 283 -1.49 36.53 -33.25
CA PHE A 283 -2.45 36.96 -32.24
C PHE A 283 -2.38 38.47 -31.99
N ASP A 284 -3.54 39.09 -31.78
CA ASP A 284 -3.65 40.48 -31.37
C ASP A 284 -3.35 40.68 -29.87
N LYS A 285 -3.40 41.94 -29.45
CA LYS A 285 -3.19 42.38 -28.05
C LYS A 285 -4.17 41.75 -27.03
N ASP A 286 -5.33 41.30 -27.49
CA ASP A 286 -6.41 40.74 -26.67
C ASP A 286 -6.35 39.19 -26.67
N GLY A 287 -5.33 38.62 -27.34
CA GLY A 287 -5.06 37.19 -27.41
C GLY A 287 -5.86 36.46 -28.48
N ILE A 288 -6.31 37.16 -29.52
CA ILE A 288 -7.18 36.63 -30.58
C ILE A 288 -6.44 36.57 -31.91
N ASN A 289 -6.50 35.42 -32.59
CA ASN A 289 -6.07 35.25 -33.98
C ASN A 289 -7.29 34.79 -34.79
N LEU A 290 -7.86 35.70 -35.58
CA LEU A 290 -9.10 35.51 -36.33
C LEU A 290 -8.83 35.54 -37.84
N THR A 291 -9.30 34.50 -38.53
CA THR A 291 -9.20 34.34 -39.98
C THR A 291 -10.57 34.03 -40.57
N CYS A 292 -11.18 35.01 -41.24
CA CYS A 292 -12.49 34.85 -41.86
C CYS A 292 -12.46 34.08 -43.20
N ASP A 293 -11.31 34.04 -43.88
CA ASP A 293 -11.11 33.34 -45.14
C ASP A 293 -9.61 32.98 -45.30
N VAL A 294 -9.26 31.70 -45.20
CA VAL A 294 -7.85 31.27 -45.26
C VAL A 294 -7.20 31.53 -46.62
N GLU A 295 -7.97 31.48 -47.72
CA GLU A 295 -7.49 31.69 -49.09
C GLU A 295 -7.12 33.16 -49.37
N LYS A 296 -7.54 34.08 -48.49
CA LYS A 296 -7.19 35.50 -48.55
C LYS A 296 -6.07 35.90 -47.57
N GLY A 297 -5.63 34.98 -46.71
CA GLY A 297 -4.58 35.25 -45.74
C GLY A 297 -3.16 35.08 -46.32
N SER A 298 -2.17 35.55 -45.57
CA SER A 298 -0.75 35.47 -45.94
C SER A 298 -0.04 34.35 -45.18
N TYR A 299 -0.42 33.10 -45.46
CA TYR A 299 0.09 31.91 -44.77
C TYR A 299 1.24 31.23 -45.52
N SER A 300 2.01 30.38 -44.84
CA SER A 300 3.03 29.56 -45.48
C SER A 300 2.41 28.43 -46.31
N GLN A 301 3.19 27.85 -47.24
CA GLN A 301 2.74 26.68 -48.01
C GLN A 301 2.36 25.47 -47.11
N ARG A 302 3.00 25.36 -45.93
CA ARG A 302 2.71 24.29 -44.96
C ARG A 302 1.37 24.51 -44.27
N ASP A 303 1.09 25.75 -43.88
CA ASP A 303 -0.17 26.11 -43.21
C ASP A 303 -1.35 25.98 -44.18
N MET A 304 -1.18 26.42 -45.43
CA MET A 304 -2.18 26.21 -46.49
C MET A 304 -2.45 24.72 -46.74
N ALA A 305 -1.39 23.88 -46.78
CA ALA A 305 -1.55 22.44 -46.89
C ALA A 305 -2.31 21.84 -45.69
N PHE A 306 -2.04 22.30 -44.47
CA PHE A 306 -2.78 21.91 -43.27
C PHE A 306 -4.25 22.36 -43.34
N PHE A 307 -4.54 23.60 -43.75
CA PHE A 307 -5.93 24.05 -43.92
C PHE A 307 -6.68 23.23 -44.98
N HIS A 308 -6.02 22.82 -46.06
CA HIS A 308 -6.63 21.96 -47.09
C HIS A 308 -6.83 20.51 -46.61
N GLU A 309 -5.89 19.96 -45.85
CA GLU A 309 -5.98 18.60 -45.28
C GLU A 309 -7.12 18.47 -44.25
N TYR A 310 -7.35 19.51 -43.44
CA TYR A 310 -8.37 19.53 -42.39
C TYR A 310 -9.65 20.31 -42.78
N GLU A 311 -9.84 20.61 -44.08
CA GLU A 311 -10.97 21.37 -44.62
C GLU A 311 -11.27 22.69 -43.88
N ILE A 312 -10.27 23.47 -43.46
CA ILE A 312 -10.46 24.71 -42.70
C ILE A 312 -10.66 25.90 -43.66
N GLY A 313 -11.86 26.45 -43.74
CA GLY A 313 -12.18 27.65 -44.53
C GLY A 313 -12.12 28.96 -43.72
N SER A 314 -12.42 28.90 -42.42
CA SER A 314 -12.22 30.01 -41.46
C SER A 314 -11.95 29.48 -40.05
N PHE A 315 -11.26 30.25 -39.22
CA PHE A 315 -10.98 29.89 -37.83
C PHE A 315 -10.83 31.11 -36.91
N ILE A 316 -11.02 30.87 -35.62
CA ILE A 316 -10.61 31.76 -34.53
C ILE A 316 -9.79 30.96 -33.51
N ASN A 317 -8.60 31.46 -33.16
CA ASN A 317 -7.81 30.98 -32.04
C ASN A 317 -7.85 32.00 -30.91
N LEU A 318 -7.99 31.53 -29.68
CA LEU A 318 -8.07 32.33 -28.46
C LEU A 318 -7.03 31.82 -27.47
N LEU A 319 -6.06 32.65 -27.10
CA LEU A 319 -5.06 32.30 -26.09
C LEU A 319 -5.74 32.12 -24.72
N LEU A 320 -5.34 31.05 -24.03
CA LEU A 320 -5.78 30.72 -22.68
C LEU A 320 -4.71 31.15 -21.70
N TYR A 321 -5.09 31.83 -20.61
CA TYR A 321 -4.14 32.47 -19.69
C TYR A 321 -4.30 32.02 -18.24
N SER A 322 -3.17 31.80 -17.55
CA SER A 322 -3.12 31.66 -16.10
C SER A 322 -1.98 32.51 -15.54
N ASN A 323 -2.26 33.26 -14.47
CA ASN A 323 -1.30 34.17 -13.82
C ASN A 323 -0.57 35.12 -14.79
N GLY A 324 -1.24 35.57 -15.85
CA GLY A 324 -0.68 36.48 -16.87
C GLY A 324 0.17 35.80 -17.95
N HIS A 325 0.38 34.48 -17.88
CA HIS A 325 1.10 33.71 -18.88
C HIS A 325 0.13 32.88 -19.74
N PRO A 326 0.37 32.75 -21.06
CA PRO A 326 -0.45 31.89 -21.89
C PRO A 326 -0.09 30.42 -21.61
N ILE A 327 -1.11 29.60 -21.36
CA ILE A 327 -1.01 28.17 -20.98
C ILE A 327 -1.55 27.23 -22.05
N GLY A 328 -2.11 27.79 -23.12
CA GLY A 328 -2.69 27.05 -24.24
C GLY A 328 -3.49 27.97 -25.15
N TYR A 329 -4.30 27.38 -26.01
CA TYR A 329 -5.25 28.09 -26.87
C TYR A 329 -6.49 27.23 -27.16
N MET A 330 -7.62 27.89 -27.40
CA MET A 330 -8.80 27.26 -27.98
C MET A 330 -8.89 27.63 -29.46
N THR A 331 -9.04 26.64 -30.34
CA THR A 331 -9.32 26.83 -31.78
C THR A 331 -10.79 26.52 -32.04
N CYS A 332 -11.47 27.35 -32.81
CA CYS A 332 -12.80 27.07 -33.35
C CYS A 332 -12.77 27.30 -34.87
N SER A 333 -13.07 26.28 -35.66
CA SER A 333 -12.96 26.31 -37.13
C SER A 333 -14.27 25.97 -37.83
N ARG A 334 -14.39 26.43 -39.09
CA ARG A 334 -15.51 26.15 -40.00
C ARG A 334 -14.96 25.74 -41.36
N HIS A 335 -15.67 24.85 -42.06
CA HIS A 335 -15.25 24.40 -43.39
C HIS A 335 -15.46 25.45 -44.48
N LYS A 336 -16.17 26.54 -44.16
CA LYS A 336 -16.48 27.63 -45.09
C LYS A 336 -15.85 28.94 -44.61
N PRO A 337 -15.41 29.80 -45.54
CA PRO A 337 -15.12 31.18 -45.23
C PRO A 337 -16.40 31.92 -44.80
N ILE A 338 -16.22 32.99 -44.03
CA ILE A 338 -17.27 33.89 -43.54
C ILE A 338 -16.91 35.33 -43.89
N GLU A 339 -17.88 36.25 -43.91
CA GLU A 339 -17.59 37.66 -44.16
C GLU A 339 -16.99 38.35 -42.92
N GLN A 340 -17.57 38.09 -41.74
CA GLN A 340 -17.15 38.64 -40.45
C GLN A 340 -17.70 37.79 -39.29
N VAL A 341 -17.05 37.87 -38.13
CA VAL A 341 -17.56 37.34 -36.85
C VAL A 341 -18.38 38.42 -36.16
N SER A 342 -19.50 38.06 -35.53
CA SER A 342 -20.33 39.04 -34.81
C SER A 342 -19.66 39.52 -33.51
N GLU A 343 -19.83 40.79 -33.15
CA GLU A 343 -19.27 41.35 -31.91
C GLU A 343 -19.78 40.59 -30.66
N THR A 344 -21.02 40.11 -30.70
CA THR A 344 -21.63 39.26 -29.67
C THR A 344 -20.98 37.88 -29.54
N GLU A 345 -20.62 37.25 -30.66
CA GLU A 345 -19.91 35.97 -30.71
C GLU A 345 -18.48 36.14 -30.18
N LEU A 346 -17.75 37.14 -30.68
CA LEU A 346 -16.38 37.43 -30.27
C LEU A 346 -16.28 37.74 -28.77
N ASN A 347 -17.17 38.59 -28.24
CA ASN A 347 -17.23 38.89 -26.81
C ASN A 347 -17.56 37.65 -25.98
N THR A 348 -18.52 36.83 -26.40
CA THR A 348 -18.92 35.63 -25.65
C THR A 348 -17.80 34.59 -25.65
N LEU A 349 -17.18 34.31 -26.80
CA LEU A 349 -16.03 33.41 -26.91
C LEU A 349 -14.83 33.89 -26.07
N THR A 350 -14.59 35.20 -26.01
CA THR A 350 -13.52 35.76 -25.16
C THR A 350 -13.78 35.53 -23.67
N GLN A 351 -15.03 35.63 -23.19
CA GLN A 351 -15.36 35.29 -21.79
C GLN A 351 -15.29 33.78 -21.53
N LEU A 352 -15.72 32.95 -22.48
CA LEU A 352 -15.58 31.49 -22.39
C LEU A 352 -14.12 31.05 -22.38
N GLY A 353 -13.25 31.71 -23.15
CA GLY A 353 -11.81 31.52 -23.11
C GLY A 353 -11.23 31.70 -21.71
N LYS A 354 -11.72 32.66 -20.93
CA LYS A 354 -11.32 32.84 -19.51
C LYS A 354 -11.81 31.70 -18.61
N VAL A 355 -13.04 31.21 -18.83
CA VAL A 355 -13.57 30.06 -18.07
C VAL A 355 -12.78 28.79 -18.40
N ILE A 356 -12.54 28.52 -19.69
CA ILE A 356 -11.72 27.40 -20.16
C ILE A 356 -10.28 27.52 -19.66
N SER A 357 -9.71 28.73 -19.60
CA SER A 357 -8.39 28.96 -18.98
C SER A 357 -8.35 28.52 -17.52
N SER A 358 -9.40 28.80 -16.74
CA SER A 358 -9.53 28.37 -15.34
C SER A 358 -9.60 26.83 -15.22
N PHE A 359 -10.36 26.16 -16.11
CA PHE A 359 -10.40 24.70 -16.17
C PHE A 359 -9.01 24.10 -16.47
N VAL A 360 -8.30 24.62 -17.49
CA VAL A 360 -6.96 24.15 -17.87
C VAL A 360 -5.95 24.40 -16.74
N ALA A 361 -6.01 25.56 -16.07
CA ALA A 361 -5.17 25.88 -14.92
C ALA A 361 -5.40 24.91 -13.75
N LEU A 362 -6.66 24.62 -13.41
CA LEU A 362 -7.01 23.62 -12.38
C LEU A 362 -6.56 22.21 -12.77
N ARG A 363 -6.70 21.83 -14.05
CA ARG A 363 -6.23 20.53 -14.56
C ARG A 363 -4.72 20.39 -14.39
N PHE A 364 -3.96 21.43 -14.73
CA PHE A 364 -2.51 21.47 -14.54
C PHE A 364 -2.12 21.37 -13.06
N GLN A 365 -2.75 22.15 -12.18
CA GLN A 365 -2.53 22.07 -10.73
C GLN A 365 -2.86 20.69 -10.16
N ASN A 366 -3.96 20.07 -10.60
CA ASN A 366 -4.33 18.72 -10.18
C ASN A 366 -3.32 17.67 -10.64
N ARG A 367 -2.80 17.76 -11.88
CA ARG A 367 -1.69 16.89 -12.34
C ARG A 367 -0.45 17.08 -11.47
N GLN A 368 -0.02 18.32 -11.18
CA GLN A 368 1.14 18.58 -10.32
C GLN A 368 0.95 18.06 -8.89
N ASN A 369 -0.24 18.25 -8.30
CA ASN A 369 -0.57 17.72 -6.99
C ASN A 369 -0.57 16.19 -6.98
N GLN A 370 -1.09 15.55 -8.04
CA GLN A 370 -1.06 14.10 -8.22
C GLN A 370 0.39 13.58 -8.30
N GLU A 371 1.23 14.19 -9.14
CA GLU A 371 2.66 13.88 -9.28
C GLU A 371 3.42 14.06 -7.95
N HIS A 372 3.14 15.14 -7.20
CA HIS A 372 3.74 15.38 -5.90
C HIS A 372 3.30 14.34 -4.85
N ILE A 373 2.01 13.98 -4.82
CA ILE A 373 1.49 12.91 -3.97
C ILE A 373 2.12 11.56 -4.36
N GLU A 374 2.33 11.27 -5.64
CA GLU A 374 2.99 10.04 -6.09
C GLU A 374 4.49 10.01 -5.75
N ALA A 375 5.19 11.14 -5.85
CA ALA A 375 6.57 11.29 -5.39
C ALA A 375 6.69 11.02 -3.88
N LEU A 376 5.84 11.62 -3.05
CA LEU A 376 5.79 11.41 -1.59
C LEU A 376 5.46 9.96 -1.17
N ARG A 377 5.02 9.10 -2.10
CA ARG A 377 4.74 7.69 -1.82
C ARG A 377 5.95 6.78 -2.02
N ARG A 378 7.05 7.27 -2.61
CA ARG A 378 8.23 6.46 -2.95
C ARG A 378 9.48 6.96 -2.25
N ASP A 379 10.30 6.01 -1.81
CA ASP A 379 11.62 6.28 -1.24
C ASP A 379 12.56 6.81 -2.32
N GLU A 380 13.02 8.06 -2.15
CA GLU A 380 13.86 8.79 -3.13
C GLU A 380 15.11 8.01 -3.57
N LEU A 381 15.69 7.22 -2.66
CA LEU A 381 16.91 6.46 -2.93
C LEU A 381 16.65 5.21 -3.78
N THR A 382 15.55 4.50 -3.53
CA THR A 382 15.31 3.15 -4.08
C THR A 382 14.16 3.06 -5.10
N GLY A 383 13.25 4.03 -5.10
CA GLY A 383 12.02 4.07 -5.90
C GLY A 383 10.94 3.07 -5.47
N LEU A 384 11.16 2.32 -4.37
CA LEU A 384 10.15 1.46 -3.75
C LEU A 384 9.13 2.31 -2.99
N TYR A 385 8.00 1.73 -2.60
CA TYR A 385 7.07 2.45 -1.72
C TYR A 385 7.69 2.73 -0.35
N HIS A 386 7.49 3.94 0.18
CA HIS A 386 7.67 4.19 1.60
C HIS A 386 6.69 3.34 2.42
N TYR A 387 7.05 2.97 3.64
CA TYR A 387 6.27 2.07 4.50
C TYR A 387 4.77 2.41 4.58
N GLY A 388 4.41 3.69 4.79
CA GLY A 388 3.01 4.12 4.83
C GLY A 388 2.25 3.98 3.50
N ALA A 389 2.94 4.11 2.36
CA ALA A 389 2.36 3.88 1.03
C ALA A 389 2.24 2.38 0.72
N PHE A 390 3.24 1.59 1.12
CA PHE A 390 3.23 0.11 1.03
C PHE A 390 2.01 -0.47 1.75
N LEU A 391 1.73 -0.05 2.99
CA LEU A 391 0.56 -0.52 3.76
C LEU A 391 -0.77 -0.26 3.04
N LYS A 392 -0.92 0.91 2.39
CA LYS A 392 -2.13 1.26 1.61
C LYS A 392 -2.27 0.37 0.36
N GLU A 393 -1.17 0.12 -0.34
CA GLU A 393 -1.16 -0.72 -1.54
C GLU A 393 -1.40 -2.21 -1.23
N VAL A 394 -0.80 -2.72 -0.15
CA VAL A 394 -1.09 -4.07 0.35
C VAL A 394 -2.56 -4.21 0.74
N ARG A 395 -3.14 -3.22 1.46
CA ARG A 395 -4.57 -3.25 1.80
C ARG A 395 -5.46 -3.28 0.54
N ARG A 396 -5.12 -2.51 -0.48
CA ARG A 396 -5.83 -2.51 -1.77
C ARG A 396 -5.74 -3.86 -2.48
N ALA A 397 -4.55 -4.48 -2.49
CA ALA A 397 -4.32 -5.76 -3.13
C ALA A 397 -4.99 -6.94 -2.39
N LEU A 398 -5.03 -6.93 -1.06
CA LEU A 398 -5.74 -7.94 -0.26
C LEU A 398 -7.26 -7.77 -0.35
N TYR A 399 -7.79 -6.54 -0.43
CA TYR A 399 -9.22 -6.31 -0.69
C TYR A 399 -9.65 -6.76 -2.11
N GLN A 400 -8.70 -6.84 -3.04
CA GLN A 400 -8.89 -7.29 -4.42
C GLN A 400 -8.19 -8.65 -4.66
N CYS A 401 -8.05 -9.47 -3.62
CA CYS A 401 -7.32 -10.73 -3.73
C CYS A 401 -8.05 -11.72 -4.65
N ASP A 402 -7.27 -12.45 -5.45
CA ASP A 402 -7.78 -13.57 -6.25
C ASP A 402 -7.84 -14.81 -5.35
N PRO A 403 -9.02 -15.43 -5.11
CA PRO A 403 -9.13 -16.65 -4.32
C PRO A 403 -8.37 -17.85 -4.90
N GLY A 404 -7.97 -17.79 -6.17
CA GLY A 404 -7.14 -18.81 -6.82
C GLY A 404 -5.63 -18.66 -6.59
N LEU A 405 -5.17 -17.64 -5.86
CA LEU A 405 -3.76 -17.38 -5.59
C LEU A 405 -3.44 -17.41 -4.09
N ALA A 406 -2.26 -17.93 -3.76
CA ALA A 406 -1.63 -17.77 -2.46
C ALA A 406 -0.92 -16.41 -2.36
N TYR A 407 -0.87 -15.86 -1.14
CA TYR A 407 -0.22 -14.59 -0.83
C TYR A 407 0.75 -14.79 0.33
N ALA A 408 1.89 -14.09 0.33
CA ALA A 408 2.80 -14.05 1.46
C ALA A 408 3.34 -12.64 1.72
N MET A 409 3.51 -12.31 3.00
CA MET A 409 4.25 -11.13 3.47
C MET A 409 5.70 -11.51 3.71
N VAL A 410 6.64 -10.75 3.17
CA VAL A 410 8.09 -10.98 3.30
C VAL A 410 8.72 -9.78 3.99
N TYR A 411 9.59 -10.02 4.97
CA TYR A 411 10.43 -9.00 5.62
C TYR A 411 11.90 -9.37 5.42
N MET A 412 12.71 -8.43 4.93
CA MET A 412 14.14 -8.63 4.67
C MET A 412 15.01 -7.54 5.30
N ASP A 413 16.24 -7.92 5.65
CA ASP A 413 17.35 -7.02 5.96
C ASP A 413 18.68 -7.60 5.42
N VAL A 414 19.76 -6.82 5.51
CA VAL A 414 21.09 -7.23 5.03
C VAL A 414 22.03 -7.36 6.24
N SER A 415 22.58 -8.56 6.47
CA SER A 415 23.54 -8.76 7.55
C SER A 415 24.74 -7.85 7.38
N ASN A 416 25.26 -7.37 8.51
CA ASN A 416 26.48 -6.56 8.57
C ASN A 416 26.49 -5.31 7.66
N PHE A 417 25.34 -4.73 7.32
CA PHE A 417 25.24 -3.51 6.47
C PHE A 417 26.04 -2.31 7.03
N ALA A 418 26.25 -2.25 8.35
CA ALA A 418 27.11 -1.24 9.00
C ALA A 418 28.56 -1.31 8.52
N TYR A 419 29.15 -2.51 8.45
CA TYR A 419 30.52 -2.73 7.95
C TYR A 419 30.72 -2.13 6.55
N LEU A 420 29.72 -2.21 5.68
CA LEU A 420 29.83 -1.66 4.33
C LEU A 420 29.86 -0.12 4.33
N ASN A 421 29.06 0.54 5.17
CA ASN A 421 29.14 2.00 5.35
C ASN A 421 30.46 2.43 5.99
N GLU A 422 30.98 1.66 6.94
CA GLU A 422 32.21 1.96 7.68
C GLU A 422 33.48 1.80 6.82
N ASN A 423 33.51 0.79 5.93
CA ASN A 423 34.70 0.46 5.14
C ASN A 423 34.67 0.99 3.70
N PHE A 424 33.48 1.17 3.11
CA PHE A 424 33.31 1.64 1.71
C PHE A 424 32.52 2.96 1.60
N GLY A 425 32.03 3.49 2.72
CA GLY A 425 31.32 4.76 2.79
C GLY A 425 29.84 4.67 2.37
N TYR A 426 29.07 5.69 2.75
CA TYR A 426 27.63 5.77 2.48
C TYR A 426 27.25 5.73 0.99
N SER A 427 28.18 6.03 0.06
CA SER A 427 27.91 5.95 -1.38
C SER A 427 27.69 4.51 -1.84
N GLU A 428 28.56 3.57 -1.44
CA GLU A 428 28.37 2.15 -1.75
C GLU A 428 27.20 1.56 -0.95
N GLY A 429 26.96 2.01 0.29
CA GLY A 429 25.75 1.66 1.05
C GLY A 429 24.48 2.03 0.29
N ASN A 430 24.41 3.25 -0.22
CA ASN A 430 23.33 3.72 -1.07
C ASN A 430 23.21 2.96 -2.39
N GLN A 431 24.31 2.48 -2.97
CA GLN A 431 24.30 1.65 -4.17
C GLN A 431 23.76 0.24 -3.89
N LEU A 432 24.18 -0.40 -2.79
CA LEU A 432 23.65 -1.70 -2.35
C LEU A 432 22.14 -1.64 -2.11
N LEU A 433 21.64 -0.56 -1.50
CA LEU A 433 20.19 -0.33 -1.31
C LEU A 433 19.43 -0.22 -2.65
N LYS A 434 20.04 0.40 -3.67
CA LYS A 434 19.49 0.45 -5.05
C LYS A 434 19.54 -0.91 -5.76
N ASP A 435 20.57 -1.72 -5.48
CA ASP A 435 20.73 -3.07 -6.02
C ASP A 435 19.65 -4.00 -5.44
N MET A 436 19.50 -4.00 -4.11
CA MET A 436 18.44 -4.70 -3.36
C MET A 436 17.04 -4.30 -3.85
N ALA A 437 16.79 -3.01 -4.05
CA ALA A 437 15.51 -2.52 -4.56
C ALA A 437 15.22 -2.89 -6.02
N ARG A 438 16.24 -3.06 -6.86
CA ARG A 438 16.06 -3.62 -8.21
C ARG A 438 15.73 -5.11 -8.12
N TRP A 439 16.51 -5.88 -7.37
CA TRP A 439 16.27 -7.31 -7.15
C TRP A 439 14.85 -7.58 -6.63
N LEU A 440 14.38 -6.82 -5.61
CA LEU A 440 13.02 -6.89 -5.08
C LEU A 440 11.91 -6.76 -6.14
N ARG A 441 12.09 -5.87 -7.13
CA ARG A 441 11.12 -5.67 -8.21
C ARG A 441 11.06 -6.83 -9.22
N TYR A 442 12.09 -7.67 -9.26
CA TYR A 442 12.16 -8.84 -10.16
C TYR A 442 11.89 -10.18 -9.45
N MET A 443 11.75 -10.19 -8.12
CA MET A 443 11.60 -11.41 -7.31
C MET A 443 10.26 -12.14 -7.51
N ASN A 444 9.31 -11.55 -8.24
CA ASN A 444 8.06 -12.20 -8.62
C ASN A 444 7.48 -11.54 -9.88
N ALA A 445 7.57 -12.23 -11.01
CA ALA A 445 7.16 -11.70 -12.31
C ALA A 445 5.64 -11.56 -12.51
N LYS A 446 4.80 -12.12 -11.61
CA LYS A 446 3.34 -12.04 -11.70
C LYS A 446 2.81 -10.76 -11.01
N ARG A 447 2.99 -10.60 -9.68
CA ARG A 447 2.65 -9.37 -8.91
C ARG A 447 3.47 -9.23 -7.60
N CYS A 448 4.49 -8.36 -7.55
CA CYS A 448 5.07 -7.88 -6.28
C CYS A 448 4.59 -6.46 -5.94
N ILE A 449 4.19 -6.24 -4.68
CA ILE A 449 4.17 -4.91 -4.08
C ILE A 449 5.34 -4.87 -3.11
N CYS A 450 6.32 -4.00 -3.36
CA CYS A 450 7.58 -4.00 -2.63
C CYS A 450 7.87 -2.59 -2.07
N GLY A 451 8.38 -2.51 -0.83
CA GLY A 451 8.53 -1.28 -0.06
C GLY A 451 9.78 -1.27 0.82
N ARG A 452 10.22 -0.07 1.22
CA ARG A 452 11.33 0.14 2.15
C ARG A 452 10.79 0.66 3.48
N VAL A 453 11.21 0.04 4.58
CA VAL A 453 10.76 0.38 5.94
C VAL A 453 11.60 1.53 6.48
N TYR A 454 12.90 1.26 6.68
CA TYR A 454 13.96 2.22 7.01
C TYR A 454 15.32 1.55 6.83
N ALA A 455 16.40 2.34 6.70
CA ALA A 455 17.77 1.84 6.55
C ALA A 455 17.89 0.72 5.48
N ASP A 456 18.35 -0.46 5.88
CA ASP A 456 18.55 -1.67 5.09
C ASP A 456 17.34 -2.61 5.05
N ARG A 457 16.19 -2.19 5.62
CA ARG A 457 15.02 -3.05 5.84
C ARG A 457 13.95 -2.86 4.77
N PHE A 458 13.51 -3.98 4.21
CA PHE A 458 12.57 -4.06 3.10
C PHE A 458 11.39 -4.98 3.42
N VAL A 459 10.26 -4.70 2.79
CA VAL A 459 9.04 -5.52 2.88
C VAL A 459 8.47 -5.77 1.48
N ALA A 460 7.86 -6.93 1.29
CA ALA A 460 7.16 -7.28 0.05
C ALA A 460 5.88 -8.07 0.34
N LEU A 461 4.83 -7.79 -0.43
CA LEU A 461 3.71 -8.71 -0.64
C LEU A 461 3.94 -9.41 -1.98
N VAL A 462 3.97 -10.74 -1.96
CA VAL A 462 4.20 -11.60 -3.13
C VAL A 462 3.05 -12.57 -3.31
N THR A 463 2.81 -13.00 -4.55
CA THR A 463 1.66 -13.84 -4.93
C THR A 463 2.11 -15.04 -5.78
N GLY A 464 1.59 -16.22 -5.52
CA GLY A 464 1.85 -17.44 -6.30
C GLY A 464 0.60 -18.28 -6.44
N GLU A 465 0.66 -19.38 -7.17
CA GLU A 465 -0.43 -20.36 -7.33
C GLU A 465 -0.61 -21.18 -6.03
N ASN A 466 0.45 -21.35 -5.25
CA ASN A 466 0.41 -21.98 -3.93
C ASN A 466 1.53 -21.46 -3.01
N GLN A 467 1.48 -21.80 -1.72
CA GLN A 467 2.46 -21.35 -0.72
C GLN A 467 3.88 -21.90 -0.97
N GLN A 468 4.00 -23.10 -1.53
CA GLN A 468 5.29 -23.74 -1.80
C GLN A 468 6.03 -23.07 -2.96
N GLU A 469 5.35 -22.72 -4.05
CA GLU A 469 5.92 -21.93 -5.17
C GLU A 469 6.51 -20.61 -4.66
N ILE A 470 5.78 -19.92 -3.76
CA ILE A 470 6.26 -18.67 -3.15
C ILE A 470 7.52 -18.94 -2.32
N GLU A 471 7.52 -19.96 -1.46
CA GLU A 471 8.67 -20.27 -0.62
C GLU A 471 9.91 -20.63 -1.45
N GLU A 472 9.77 -21.49 -2.46
CA GLU A 472 10.85 -21.92 -3.34
C GLU A 472 11.44 -20.75 -4.15
N GLU A 473 10.60 -19.89 -4.73
CA GLU A 473 11.08 -18.73 -5.49
C GLU A 473 11.78 -17.71 -4.58
N ILE A 474 11.26 -17.42 -3.38
CA ILE A 474 11.94 -16.53 -2.43
C ILE A 474 13.27 -17.14 -1.97
N ARG A 475 13.34 -18.45 -1.68
CA ARG A 475 14.60 -19.14 -1.32
C ARG A 475 15.64 -19.03 -2.43
N HIS A 476 15.26 -19.34 -3.67
CA HIS A 476 16.14 -19.29 -4.82
C HIS A 476 16.60 -17.85 -5.14
N SER A 477 15.69 -16.88 -5.12
CA SER A 477 16.01 -15.48 -5.36
C SER A 477 16.89 -14.88 -4.27
N VAL A 478 16.68 -15.22 -2.99
CA VAL A 478 17.54 -14.77 -1.87
C VAL A 478 18.93 -15.37 -1.98
N SER A 479 19.05 -16.69 -2.25
CA SER A 479 20.35 -17.34 -2.44
C SER A 479 21.18 -16.63 -3.52
N ARG A 480 20.60 -16.43 -4.71
CA ARG A 480 21.28 -15.78 -5.84
C ARG A 480 21.75 -14.35 -5.51
N PHE A 481 21.00 -13.62 -4.70
CA PHE A 481 21.41 -12.26 -4.29
C PHE A 481 22.48 -12.29 -3.19
N SER A 482 22.39 -13.19 -2.22
CA SER A 482 23.47 -13.42 -1.25
C SER A 482 24.77 -13.85 -1.94
N ASP A 483 24.71 -14.73 -2.95
CA ASP A 483 25.87 -15.10 -3.78
C ASP A 483 26.49 -13.86 -4.45
N TYR A 484 25.66 -12.99 -5.03
CA TYR A 484 26.10 -11.72 -5.63
C TYR A 484 26.80 -10.81 -4.60
N LEU A 485 26.28 -10.72 -3.37
CA LEU A 485 26.90 -9.94 -2.30
C LEU A 485 28.24 -10.52 -1.86
N GLN A 486 28.35 -11.84 -1.68
CA GLN A 486 29.61 -12.51 -1.34
C GLN A 486 30.67 -12.31 -2.42
N HIS A 487 30.30 -12.39 -3.71
CA HIS A 487 31.25 -12.13 -4.81
C HIS A 487 31.70 -10.67 -4.88
N ARG A 488 30.82 -9.71 -4.59
CA ARG A 488 31.16 -8.27 -4.61
C ARG A 488 31.91 -7.81 -3.36
N TYR A 489 31.63 -8.42 -2.21
CA TYR A 489 32.15 -8.01 -0.89
C TYR A 489 32.65 -9.22 -0.07
N PRO A 490 33.68 -9.95 -0.54
CA PRO A 490 34.10 -11.24 0.03
C PRO A 490 34.61 -11.18 1.48
N MET A 491 34.94 -9.98 1.99
CA MET A 491 35.39 -9.77 3.38
C MET A 491 34.30 -9.18 4.30
N GLY A 492 33.08 -8.95 3.79
CA GLY A 492 32.03 -8.23 4.52
C GLY A 492 30.94 -9.09 5.16
N ASP A 493 30.89 -10.39 4.86
CA ASP A 493 29.82 -11.32 5.27
C ASP A 493 28.39 -10.73 5.13
N LEU A 494 28.14 -10.16 3.95
CA LEU A 494 26.86 -9.56 3.59
C LEU A 494 25.93 -10.63 3.02
N GLN A 495 24.81 -10.87 3.69
CA GLN A 495 23.81 -11.86 3.33
C GLN A 495 22.42 -11.22 3.45
N VAL A 496 21.49 -11.56 2.56
CA VAL A 496 20.08 -11.19 2.76
C VAL A 496 19.43 -12.21 3.68
N ARG A 497 18.78 -11.75 4.75
CA ARG A 497 17.95 -12.60 5.63
C ARG A 497 16.49 -12.30 5.35
N ALA A 498 15.70 -13.31 4.96
CA ALA A 498 14.28 -13.15 4.62
C ALA A 498 13.36 -13.98 5.52
N GLY A 499 12.36 -13.32 6.13
CA GLY A 499 11.30 -14.00 6.86
C GLY A 499 9.97 -13.90 6.12
N LEU A 500 9.23 -15.01 6.02
CA LEU A 500 7.96 -15.09 5.33
C LEU A 500 6.80 -15.34 6.30
N TYR A 501 5.65 -14.75 6.03
CA TYR A 501 4.35 -15.13 6.61
C TYR A 501 3.38 -15.43 5.46
N CYS A 502 3.00 -16.69 5.29
CA CYS A 502 1.96 -17.09 4.35
C CYS A 502 0.61 -16.61 4.87
N ILE A 503 -0.15 -15.90 4.03
CA ILE A 503 -1.41 -15.28 4.43
C ILE A 503 -2.53 -16.32 4.33
N ASP A 504 -3.07 -16.64 5.50
CA ASP A 504 -4.20 -17.54 5.76
C ASP A 504 -5.53 -16.77 5.82
N ASN A 505 -5.52 -15.56 6.39
CA ASN A 505 -6.67 -14.66 6.46
C ASN A 505 -6.34 -13.28 5.83
N PRO A 506 -6.85 -12.97 4.62
CA PRO A 506 -6.68 -11.66 3.97
C PRO A 506 -7.26 -10.47 4.74
N GLU A 507 -8.22 -10.69 5.65
CA GLU A 507 -8.83 -9.64 6.49
C GLU A 507 -8.01 -9.30 7.73
N ALA A 508 -7.00 -10.10 8.08
CA ALA A 508 -6.18 -9.86 9.26
C ALA A 508 -5.36 -8.56 9.15
N GLU A 509 -4.97 -7.98 10.29
CA GLU A 509 -4.19 -6.75 10.28
C GLU A 509 -2.82 -6.94 9.62
N ILE A 510 -2.55 -6.12 8.59
CA ILE A 510 -1.29 -6.13 7.82
C ILE A 510 -0.07 -5.98 8.74
N PHE A 511 -0.18 -5.20 9.84
CA PHE A 511 0.89 -5.06 10.81
C PHE A 511 1.26 -6.39 11.48
N THR A 512 0.27 -7.22 11.81
CA THR A 512 0.47 -8.57 12.38
C THR A 512 1.17 -9.50 11.38
N MET A 513 0.81 -9.43 10.08
CA MET A 513 1.50 -10.18 9.02
C MET A 513 2.97 -9.77 8.90
N ILE A 514 3.25 -8.46 8.97
CA ILE A 514 4.61 -7.89 8.90
C ILE A 514 5.43 -8.26 10.14
N ASP A 515 4.86 -8.22 11.34
CA ASP A 515 5.59 -8.62 12.56
C ASP A 515 5.85 -10.13 12.60
N ALA A 516 4.93 -10.96 12.08
CA ALA A 516 5.16 -12.40 11.93
C ALA A 516 6.31 -12.68 10.95
N ALA A 517 6.31 -12.05 9.77
CA ALA A 517 7.42 -12.14 8.80
C ALA A 517 8.76 -11.66 9.40
N ASN A 518 8.79 -10.51 10.09
CA ASN A 518 9.98 -10.01 10.78
C ASN A 518 10.43 -10.93 11.93
N HIS A 519 9.51 -11.58 12.63
CA HIS A 519 9.84 -12.55 13.66
C HIS A 519 10.52 -13.80 13.07
N ALA A 520 9.98 -14.36 11.98
CA ALA A 520 10.62 -15.47 11.27
C ALA A 520 12.04 -15.08 10.83
N ARG A 521 12.21 -13.90 10.23
CA ARG A 521 13.52 -13.35 9.84
C ARG A 521 14.49 -13.28 11.02
N LYS A 522 14.05 -12.77 12.18
CA LYS A 522 14.88 -12.68 13.40
C LYS A 522 15.33 -14.03 13.95
N THR A 523 14.65 -15.13 13.62
CA THR A 523 15.05 -16.48 14.06
C THR A 523 16.11 -17.13 13.17
N ILE A 524 16.49 -16.49 12.06
CA ILE A 524 17.67 -16.85 11.27
C ILE A 524 18.93 -16.54 12.11
N LYS A 525 19.60 -17.61 12.55
CA LYS A 525 20.92 -17.53 13.19
C LYS A 525 22.00 -17.15 12.16
N GLU A 526 23.19 -16.82 12.64
CA GLU A 526 24.36 -16.47 11.80
C GLU A 526 25.04 -17.68 11.15
N ASP A 527 24.29 -18.77 10.96
CA ASP A 527 24.75 -19.98 10.32
C ASP A 527 24.42 -19.92 8.83
N TYR A 528 25.44 -20.18 8.00
CA TYR A 528 25.48 -19.85 6.56
C TYR A 528 24.49 -20.66 5.70
N LEU A 529 23.74 -21.58 6.30
CA LEU A 529 22.93 -22.58 5.60
C LEU A 529 21.45 -22.20 5.43
N ASN A 530 20.93 -21.20 6.15
CA ASN A 530 19.47 -20.91 6.18
C ASN A 530 19.14 -19.40 6.14
N HIS A 531 19.35 -18.76 4.98
CA HIS A 531 19.02 -17.34 4.76
C HIS A 531 17.52 -17.01 4.73
N VAL A 532 16.64 -18.02 4.75
CA VAL A 532 15.18 -17.85 4.60
C VAL A 532 14.42 -18.70 5.61
N MET A 533 13.47 -18.09 6.32
CA MET A 533 12.65 -18.73 7.36
C MET A 533 11.15 -18.42 7.17
N VAL A 534 10.30 -19.44 7.28
CA VAL A 534 8.84 -19.29 7.23
C VAL A 534 8.29 -19.22 8.66
N TYR A 535 7.37 -18.30 8.91
CA TYR A 535 6.66 -18.19 10.17
C TYR A 535 5.69 -19.36 10.33
N THR A 536 5.93 -20.18 11.37
CA THR A 536 5.13 -21.36 11.71
C THR A 536 4.52 -21.22 13.09
N ASP A 537 3.49 -22.02 13.39
CA ASP A 537 2.92 -22.07 14.75
C ASP A 537 3.94 -22.47 15.83
N ARG A 538 4.96 -23.26 15.46
CA ARG A 538 6.09 -23.54 16.34
C ARG A 538 6.84 -22.27 16.74
N LEU A 539 7.12 -21.37 15.79
CA LEU A 539 7.74 -20.07 16.08
C LEU A 539 6.82 -19.14 16.88
N ARG A 540 5.50 -19.18 16.63
CA ARG A 540 4.48 -18.49 17.44
C ARG A 540 4.50 -18.97 18.89
N GLN A 541 4.52 -20.28 19.11
CA GLN A 541 4.58 -20.89 20.44
C GLN A 541 5.90 -20.59 21.16
N THR A 542 7.06 -20.75 20.51
CA THR A 542 8.36 -20.42 21.10
C THR A 542 8.45 -18.96 21.54
N ARG A 543 7.87 -18.01 20.77
CA ARG A 543 7.78 -16.59 21.16
C ARG A 543 6.93 -16.41 22.42
N ALA A 544 5.79 -17.08 22.52
CA ALA A 544 4.92 -17.02 23.69
C ALA A 544 5.60 -17.63 24.94
N GLU A 545 6.38 -18.70 24.78
CA GLU A 545 7.17 -19.32 25.85
C GLU A 545 8.30 -18.41 26.34
N LYS A 546 9.03 -17.73 25.44
CA LYS A 546 10.00 -16.68 25.81
C LYS A 546 9.36 -15.56 26.62
N ILE A 547 8.20 -15.06 26.19
CA ILE A 547 7.46 -14.00 26.90
C ILE A 547 7.05 -14.47 28.30
N LYS A 548 6.56 -15.71 28.44
CA LYS A 548 6.23 -16.30 29.75
C LYS A 548 7.46 -16.42 30.67
N VAL A 549 8.63 -16.79 30.14
CA VAL A 549 9.88 -16.80 30.92
C VAL A 549 10.19 -15.43 31.51
N VAL A 550 10.20 -14.38 30.68
CA VAL A 550 10.54 -13.02 31.12
C VAL A 550 9.49 -12.46 32.09
N ALA A 551 8.20 -12.76 31.88
CA ALA A 551 7.13 -12.30 32.75
C ALA A 551 7.13 -12.98 34.14
N SER A 552 7.55 -14.25 34.23
CA SER A 552 7.43 -15.03 35.47
C SER A 552 8.69 -15.06 36.34
N ILE A 553 9.89 -14.75 35.79
CA ILE A 553 11.15 -14.93 36.53
C ILE A 553 11.28 -14.02 37.76
N HIS A 554 10.73 -12.80 37.72
CA HIS A 554 10.78 -11.85 38.85
C HIS A 554 10.06 -12.43 40.07
N ASP A 555 8.79 -12.79 39.88
CA ASP A 555 7.94 -13.46 40.87
C ASP A 555 8.57 -14.74 41.42
N ALA A 556 9.22 -15.53 40.57
CA ALA A 556 9.88 -16.77 40.95
C ALA A 556 11.09 -16.54 41.87
N ILE A 557 11.90 -15.51 41.60
CA ILE A 557 13.01 -15.13 42.48
C ILE A 557 12.48 -14.68 43.85
N ASP A 558 11.42 -13.87 43.89
CA ASP A 558 10.84 -13.34 45.13
C ASP A 558 10.14 -14.42 45.98
N LYS A 559 9.54 -15.43 45.35
CA LYS A 559 8.89 -16.58 46.03
C LYS A 559 9.88 -17.65 46.50
N GLY A 560 11.11 -17.64 45.99
CA GLY A 560 12.11 -18.68 46.24
C GLY A 560 12.02 -19.88 45.29
N ASP A 561 11.24 -19.77 44.21
CA ASP A 561 11.09 -20.83 43.20
C ASP A 561 12.38 -21.01 42.34
N VAL A 562 13.37 -20.12 42.47
CA VAL A 562 14.69 -20.22 41.82
C VAL A 562 15.73 -20.63 42.86
N GLU A 563 16.22 -21.86 42.77
CA GLU A 563 17.13 -22.47 43.75
C GLU A 563 18.51 -22.82 43.16
N ALA A 564 19.53 -22.83 44.01
CA ALA A 564 20.87 -23.33 43.70
C ALA A 564 20.98 -24.82 44.07
N TYR A 565 21.20 -25.67 43.07
CA TYR A 565 21.60 -27.07 43.27
C TYR A 565 23.13 -27.16 43.20
N LEU A 566 23.73 -28.11 43.92
CA LEU A 566 25.17 -28.35 43.91
C LEU A 566 25.49 -29.67 43.21
N GLN A 567 26.40 -29.65 42.24
CA GLN A 567 27.00 -30.88 41.70
C GLN A 567 28.41 -31.08 42.29
N PRO A 568 28.68 -32.19 42.99
CA PRO A 568 29.99 -32.44 43.59
C PRO A 568 31.11 -32.66 42.55
N LYS A 569 32.25 -32.04 42.83
CA LYS A 569 33.55 -32.26 42.17
C LYS A 569 34.36 -33.23 43.03
N PHE A 570 34.85 -34.33 42.46
CA PHE A 570 35.54 -35.39 43.20
C PHE A 570 37.03 -35.48 42.89
N SER A 571 37.82 -35.90 43.88
CA SER A 571 39.14 -36.49 43.65
C SER A 571 38.98 -37.97 43.29
N MET A 572 39.34 -38.32 42.06
CA MET A 572 39.37 -39.69 41.54
C MET A 572 40.43 -40.56 42.24
N ARG A 573 41.39 -39.96 42.94
CA ARG A 573 42.40 -40.66 43.75
C ARG A 573 41.94 -40.96 45.18
N THR A 574 41.25 -40.04 45.85
CA THR A 574 40.84 -40.22 47.26
C THR A 574 39.38 -40.64 47.43
N GLY A 575 38.54 -40.38 46.43
CA GLY A 575 37.08 -40.52 46.52
C GLY A 575 36.39 -39.39 47.27
N GLU A 576 37.14 -38.39 47.77
CA GLU A 576 36.55 -37.26 48.50
C GLU A 576 35.97 -36.18 47.58
N VAL A 577 34.93 -35.50 48.06
CA VAL A 577 34.45 -34.23 47.50
C VAL A 577 35.50 -33.14 47.75
N VAL A 578 35.97 -32.53 46.66
CA VAL A 578 36.99 -31.45 46.66
C VAL A 578 36.42 -30.08 46.30
N GLY A 579 35.17 -30.01 45.84
CA GLY A 579 34.47 -28.79 45.43
C GLY A 579 33.03 -29.11 45.01
N ALA A 580 32.29 -28.11 44.57
CA ALA A 580 31.02 -28.31 43.87
C ALA A 580 30.73 -27.17 42.88
N GLU A 581 29.93 -27.44 41.86
CA GLU A 581 29.38 -26.41 40.98
C GLU A 581 27.95 -26.04 41.40
N ALA A 582 27.66 -24.74 41.48
CA ALA A 582 26.33 -24.20 41.74
C ALA A 582 25.53 -24.02 40.43
N LEU A 583 24.56 -24.91 40.23
CA LEU A 583 23.71 -24.97 39.04
C LEU A 583 22.30 -24.50 39.38
N VAL A 584 21.82 -23.48 38.66
CA VAL A 584 20.47 -22.93 38.86
C VAL A 584 19.38 -23.95 38.49
N ARG A 585 18.32 -23.99 39.29
CA ARG A 585 17.07 -24.71 39.01
C ARG A 585 15.90 -23.76 39.23
N TRP A 586 14.88 -23.84 38.39
CA TRP A 586 13.67 -23.05 38.53
C TRP A 586 12.46 -23.99 38.61
N HIS A 587 11.72 -23.91 39.70
CA HIS A 587 10.47 -24.62 39.90
C HIS A 587 9.32 -23.89 39.20
N ASN A 588 8.57 -24.62 38.38
CA ASN A 588 7.30 -24.16 37.85
C ASN A 588 6.24 -24.20 38.97
N ALA A 589 5.13 -23.46 38.80
CA ALA A 589 4.03 -23.40 39.77
C ALA A 589 3.31 -24.74 40.02
N ASP A 590 3.55 -25.76 39.18
CA ASP A 590 3.06 -27.14 39.36
C ASP A 590 4.07 -28.05 40.11
N GLY A 591 5.22 -27.51 40.52
CA GLY A 591 6.31 -28.23 41.18
C GLY A 591 7.31 -28.90 40.23
N SER A 592 7.09 -28.86 38.91
CA SER A 592 8.04 -29.42 37.93
C SER A 592 9.30 -28.57 37.78
N LEU A 593 10.43 -29.20 37.45
CA LEU A 593 11.71 -28.51 37.26
C LEU A 593 11.86 -27.98 35.82
N LYS A 594 12.17 -26.70 35.72
CA LYS A 594 12.64 -26.02 34.52
C LYS A 594 14.17 -25.93 34.54
N TYR A 595 14.79 -26.44 33.48
CA TYR A 595 16.25 -26.55 33.37
C TYR A 595 16.88 -25.31 32.71
N PRO A 596 18.18 -25.03 32.98
CA PRO A 596 18.88 -23.82 32.52
C PRO A 596 18.74 -23.50 31.03
N ASP A 597 18.84 -24.52 30.18
CA ASP A 597 18.69 -24.46 28.71
C ASP A 597 17.36 -23.83 28.26
N GLN A 598 16.30 -23.96 29.07
CA GLN A 598 14.96 -23.48 28.77
C GLN A 598 14.73 -22.00 29.16
N PHE A 599 15.66 -21.36 29.86
CA PHE A 599 15.47 -19.98 30.31
C PHE A 599 16.72 -19.09 30.26
N ILE A 600 17.93 -19.59 30.53
CA ILE A 600 19.16 -18.76 30.50
C ILE A 600 19.30 -18.01 29.18
N PRO A 601 19.20 -18.64 27.98
CA PRO A 601 19.35 -17.92 26.71
C PRO A 601 18.32 -16.80 26.51
N VAL A 602 17.14 -16.93 27.11
CA VAL A 602 16.07 -15.92 27.05
C VAL A 602 16.38 -14.76 27.99
N LEU A 603 16.89 -15.05 29.20
CA LEU A 603 17.24 -14.04 30.21
C LEU A 603 18.53 -13.29 29.85
N GLU A 604 19.46 -13.91 29.14
CA GLU A 604 20.63 -13.24 28.58
C GLU A 604 20.24 -12.25 27.48
N GLU A 605 19.33 -12.64 26.56
CA GLU A 605 18.82 -11.78 25.47
C GLU A 605 18.19 -10.48 26.00
N VAL A 606 17.50 -10.53 27.14
CA VAL A 606 16.89 -9.35 27.79
C VAL A 606 17.72 -8.76 28.94
N GLY A 607 18.91 -9.30 29.23
CA GLY A 607 19.80 -8.86 30.31
C GLY A 607 19.35 -9.18 31.75
N TYR A 608 18.22 -9.85 31.96
CA TYR A 608 17.70 -10.22 33.29
C TYR A 608 18.48 -11.35 33.97
N ILE A 609 19.37 -12.06 33.26
CA ILE A 609 20.22 -13.12 33.81
C ILE A 609 21.00 -12.66 35.05
N VAL A 610 21.39 -11.38 35.09
CA VAL A 610 22.07 -10.71 36.21
C VAL A 610 21.36 -10.93 37.56
N ASN A 611 20.02 -10.94 37.56
CA ASN A 611 19.23 -11.10 38.77
C ASN A 611 19.24 -12.55 39.26
N VAL A 612 19.33 -13.51 38.34
CA VAL A 612 19.41 -14.96 38.60
C VAL A 612 20.80 -15.33 39.11
N ASP A 613 21.86 -14.88 38.43
CA ASP A 613 23.26 -15.12 38.82
C ASP A 613 23.51 -14.62 40.26
N PHE A 614 23.10 -13.38 40.56
CA PHE A 614 23.17 -12.87 41.93
C PHE A 614 22.18 -13.54 42.90
N CYS A 615 21.10 -14.19 42.46
CA CYS A 615 20.24 -15.01 43.32
C CYS A 615 20.96 -16.28 43.77
N VAL A 616 21.49 -17.05 42.81
CA VAL A 616 22.30 -18.25 43.05
C VAL A 616 23.49 -17.91 43.94
N PHE A 617 24.23 -16.83 43.63
CA PHE A 617 25.37 -16.40 44.43
C PHE A 617 24.99 -16.04 45.88
N ARG A 618 23.83 -15.39 46.11
CA ARG A 618 23.32 -15.14 47.49
C ARG A 618 23.05 -16.45 48.24
N GLN A 619 22.52 -17.47 47.57
CA GLN A 619 22.23 -18.77 48.18
C GLN A 619 23.53 -19.51 48.54
N VAL A 620 24.50 -19.54 47.62
CA VAL A 620 25.84 -20.12 47.85
C VAL A 620 26.56 -19.42 49.03
N LEU A 621 26.57 -18.09 49.07
CA LEU A 621 27.18 -17.33 50.17
C LEU A 621 26.46 -17.55 51.50
N SER A 622 25.13 -17.68 51.49
CA SER A 622 24.35 -18.03 52.68
C SER A 622 24.68 -19.44 53.18
N CYS A 623 24.85 -20.39 52.27
CA CYS A 623 25.25 -21.77 52.55
C CYS A 623 26.65 -21.84 53.19
N LEU A 624 27.67 -21.24 52.55
CA LEU A 624 29.04 -21.20 53.07
C LEU A 624 29.14 -20.51 54.43
N LYS A 625 28.37 -19.44 54.65
CA LYS A 625 28.24 -18.78 55.96
C LYS A 625 27.65 -19.73 57.01
N ARG A 626 26.61 -20.48 56.67
CA ARG A 626 25.97 -21.45 57.57
C ARG A 626 26.92 -22.60 57.91
N TRP A 627 27.59 -23.20 56.93
CA TRP A 627 28.61 -24.25 57.16
C TRP A 627 29.73 -23.76 58.09
N LYS A 628 30.19 -22.51 57.93
CA LYS A 628 31.17 -21.88 58.82
C LYS A 628 30.66 -21.75 60.26
N ALA A 629 29.40 -21.38 60.45
CA ALA A 629 28.79 -21.25 61.77
C ALA A 629 28.49 -22.61 62.45
N GLU A 630 28.18 -23.64 61.65
CA GLU A 630 27.95 -25.01 62.11
C GLU A 630 29.26 -25.81 62.32
N GLY A 631 30.41 -25.29 61.88
CA GLY A 631 31.70 -25.98 61.96
C GLY A 631 31.89 -27.11 60.94
N ARG A 632 31.07 -27.16 59.88
CA ARG A 632 31.16 -28.17 58.81
C ARG A 632 32.41 -27.96 57.94
N LYS A 633 32.91 -29.05 57.32
CA LYS A 633 33.92 -28.98 56.25
C LYS A 633 33.39 -28.10 55.12
N ARG A 634 34.16 -27.08 54.73
CA ARG A 634 33.85 -26.18 53.62
C ARG A 634 34.71 -26.56 52.42
N VAL A 635 34.11 -26.57 51.24
CA VAL A 635 34.79 -26.78 49.95
C VAL A 635 34.52 -25.60 49.03
N PRO A 636 35.40 -25.32 48.03
CA PRO A 636 35.12 -24.30 47.02
C PRO A 636 33.83 -24.61 46.27
N ILE A 637 32.99 -23.59 46.13
CA ILE A 637 31.77 -23.63 45.32
C ILE A 637 31.98 -22.74 44.11
N SER A 638 31.90 -23.35 42.93
CA SER A 638 32.04 -22.67 41.66
C SER A 638 30.69 -22.10 41.23
N VAL A 639 30.66 -20.86 40.76
CA VAL A 639 29.44 -20.13 40.43
C VAL A 639 29.57 -19.50 39.05
N ASN A 640 28.62 -19.85 38.18
CA ASN A 640 28.52 -19.31 36.84
C ASN A 640 28.08 -17.84 36.85
N PHE A 641 28.72 -17.01 36.00
CA PHE A 641 28.32 -15.62 35.76
C PHE A 641 28.34 -15.29 34.27
N SER A 642 27.20 -14.88 33.72
CA SER A 642 27.08 -14.57 32.29
C SER A 642 27.97 -13.39 31.86
N ARG A 643 28.37 -13.40 30.57
CA ARG A 643 29.27 -12.40 29.95
C ARG A 643 28.89 -10.93 30.22
N VAL A 644 27.60 -10.67 30.44
CA VAL A 644 27.05 -9.35 30.74
C VAL A 644 27.69 -8.70 31.98
N HIS A 645 28.07 -9.50 32.98
CA HIS A 645 28.70 -9.02 34.22
C HIS A 645 30.08 -8.40 33.97
N PHE A 646 30.88 -8.99 33.09
CA PHE A 646 32.24 -8.55 32.80
C PHE A 646 32.32 -7.25 31.97
N ARG A 647 31.17 -6.69 31.59
CA ARG A 647 31.06 -5.34 31.01
C ARG A 647 30.85 -4.26 32.08
N ASP A 648 30.47 -4.63 33.30
CA ASP A 648 30.31 -3.71 34.43
C ASP A 648 31.66 -3.53 35.15
N HIS A 649 32.20 -2.31 35.09
CA HIS A 649 33.46 -1.99 35.75
C HIS A 649 33.42 -2.14 37.29
N HIS A 650 32.23 -2.23 37.89
CA HIS A 650 32.02 -2.45 39.33
C HIS A 650 31.68 -3.91 39.68
N PHE A 651 31.81 -4.86 38.76
CA PHE A 651 31.48 -6.26 39.04
C PHE A 651 32.35 -6.85 40.17
N CYS A 652 33.68 -6.65 40.10
CA CYS A 652 34.61 -7.04 41.15
C CYS A 652 34.22 -6.44 42.52
N ASP A 653 33.92 -5.15 42.57
CA ASP A 653 33.48 -4.46 43.80
C ASP A 653 32.21 -5.07 44.41
N LYS A 654 31.23 -5.43 43.56
CA LYS A 654 29.97 -6.06 43.98
C LYS A 654 30.19 -7.44 44.58
N VAL A 655 30.97 -8.30 43.89
CA VAL A 655 31.31 -9.65 44.38
C VAL A 655 32.05 -9.57 45.72
N MET A 656 33.07 -8.72 45.82
CA MET A 656 33.84 -8.52 47.05
C MET A 656 33.00 -7.89 48.18
N GLY A 657 32.08 -6.98 47.84
CA GLY A 657 31.12 -6.42 48.79
C GLY A 657 30.18 -7.48 49.37
N MET A 658 29.72 -8.42 48.55
CA MET A 658 28.89 -9.54 49.00
C MET A 658 29.68 -10.54 49.86
N LEU A 659 30.89 -10.93 49.46
CA LEU A 659 31.77 -11.78 50.29
C LEU A 659 31.96 -11.20 51.70
N ARG A 660 32.29 -9.90 51.80
CA ARG A 660 32.40 -9.17 53.08
C ARG A 660 31.08 -9.16 53.88
N LYS A 661 29.93 -8.95 53.22
CA LYS A 661 28.61 -8.93 53.86
C LYS A 661 28.22 -10.29 54.46
N TYR A 662 28.60 -11.39 53.81
CA TYR A 662 28.29 -12.75 54.28
C TYR A 662 29.36 -13.34 55.19
N GLY A 663 30.59 -12.78 55.20
CA GLY A 663 31.70 -13.27 56.03
C GLY A 663 32.38 -14.52 55.47
N VAL A 664 32.33 -14.67 54.14
CA VAL A 664 32.89 -15.79 53.37
C VAL A 664 34.24 -15.38 52.79
N GLU A 665 35.24 -16.24 52.97
CA GLU A 665 36.59 -16.06 52.44
C GLU A 665 36.62 -16.32 50.91
N PRO A 666 37.35 -15.52 50.11
CA PRO A 666 37.40 -15.64 48.65
C PRO A 666 37.80 -17.04 48.13
N GLU A 667 38.63 -17.77 48.88
CA GLU A 667 39.12 -19.12 48.53
C GLU A 667 38.00 -20.18 48.38
N TYR A 668 36.81 -19.91 48.93
CA TYR A 668 35.65 -20.80 48.81
C TYR A 668 34.73 -20.48 47.63
N ILE A 669 35.06 -19.48 46.80
CA ILE A 669 34.33 -19.16 45.59
C ILE A 669 35.25 -19.28 44.37
N GLU A 670 34.79 -20.03 43.39
CA GLU A 670 35.38 -20.06 42.06
C GLU A 670 34.38 -19.43 41.07
N ILE A 671 34.84 -18.58 40.17
CA ILE A 671 33.98 -17.92 39.16
C ILE A 671 34.14 -18.69 37.85
N GLU A 672 33.04 -19.24 37.34
CA GLU A 672 33.01 -19.95 36.06
C GLU A 672 32.62 -19.01 34.90
N VAL A 673 33.38 -19.11 33.80
CA VAL A 673 33.21 -18.32 32.57
C VAL A 673 33.45 -19.20 31.34
N THR A 674 32.50 -19.24 30.41
CA THR A 674 32.61 -20.08 29.21
C THR A 674 33.69 -19.61 28.24
N GLU A 675 34.27 -20.53 27.47
CA GLU A 675 35.32 -20.26 26.47
C GLU A 675 34.93 -19.11 25.52
N SER A 676 33.68 -19.10 25.04
CA SER A 676 33.14 -18.10 24.13
C SER A 676 33.07 -16.68 24.72
N CYS A 677 33.04 -16.55 26.06
CA CYS A 677 33.15 -15.25 26.71
C CYS A 677 34.57 -14.69 26.60
N ILE A 678 35.57 -15.56 26.77
CA ILE A 678 37.00 -15.23 26.79
C ILE A 678 37.51 -14.91 25.37
N SER A 679 37.18 -15.74 24.37
CA SER A 679 37.69 -15.58 23.00
C SER A 679 37.34 -14.22 22.37
N GLY A 680 36.21 -13.62 22.76
CA GLY A 680 35.81 -12.28 22.33
C GLY A 680 36.55 -11.10 22.99
N ASN A 681 37.44 -11.37 23.96
CA ASN A 681 38.50 -10.48 24.50
C ASN A 681 38.25 -8.95 24.54
N PRO A 682 37.16 -8.45 25.16
CA PRO A 682 37.06 -7.02 25.46
C PRO A 682 38.00 -6.68 26.62
N LEU A 683 38.80 -5.62 26.49
CA LEU A 683 39.80 -5.19 27.50
C LEU A 683 39.26 -5.14 28.95
N GLY A 684 37.99 -4.75 29.13
CA GLY A 684 37.32 -4.70 30.44
C GLY A 684 37.13 -6.07 31.12
N MET A 685 36.93 -7.14 30.35
CA MET A 685 36.74 -8.49 30.92
C MET A 685 38.02 -9.01 31.56
N ILE A 686 39.16 -8.87 30.87
CA ILE A 686 40.48 -9.24 31.41
C ILE A 686 40.75 -8.46 32.70
N GLN A 687 40.44 -7.15 32.74
CA GLN A 687 40.60 -6.32 33.94
C GLN A 687 39.75 -6.81 35.12
N GLN A 688 38.47 -7.13 34.91
CA GLN A 688 37.60 -7.65 35.98
C GLN A 688 38.06 -9.03 36.46
N MET A 689 38.49 -9.92 35.55
CA MET A 689 39.08 -11.21 35.91
C MET A 689 40.36 -11.05 36.75
N THR A 690 41.24 -10.11 36.37
CA THR A 690 42.46 -9.81 37.14
C THR A 690 42.11 -9.32 38.54
N CYS A 691 41.18 -8.36 38.65
CA CYS A 691 40.72 -7.85 39.95
C CYS A 691 40.20 -8.96 40.86
N LEU A 692 39.39 -9.89 40.34
CA LEU A 692 38.86 -11.01 41.12
C LEU A 692 39.97 -11.96 41.61
N ARG A 693 40.95 -12.30 40.75
CA ARG A 693 42.10 -13.14 41.12
C ARG A 693 43.02 -12.46 42.13
N GLU A 694 43.32 -11.18 41.96
CA GLU A 694 44.12 -10.38 42.91
C GLU A 694 43.44 -10.25 44.29
N ASN A 695 42.11 -10.35 44.34
CA ASN A 695 41.33 -10.40 45.58
C ASN A 695 41.17 -11.83 46.15
N GLY A 696 41.82 -12.83 45.55
CA GLY A 696 41.89 -14.21 46.08
C GLY A 696 40.77 -15.15 45.65
N LEU A 697 39.90 -14.76 44.71
CA LEU A 697 39.00 -15.71 44.06
C LEU A 697 39.75 -16.52 43.01
N ARG A 698 39.25 -17.73 42.71
CA ARG A 698 39.70 -18.52 41.56
C ARG A 698 38.79 -18.26 40.37
N ILE A 699 39.34 -18.38 39.15
CA ILE A 699 38.54 -18.34 37.93
C ILE A 699 38.73 -19.65 37.15
N ALA A 700 37.62 -20.24 36.75
CA ALA A 700 37.57 -21.44 35.93
C ALA A 700 37.05 -21.10 34.53
N MET A 701 37.75 -21.58 33.50
CA MET A 701 37.29 -21.59 32.12
C MET A 701 36.40 -22.79 31.90
N ASP A 702 35.17 -22.55 31.46
CA ASP A 702 34.14 -23.56 31.20
C ASP A 702 33.97 -23.86 29.70
N ASP A 703 33.35 -24.99 29.37
CA ASP A 703 33.11 -25.45 27.98
C ASP A 703 34.38 -25.55 27.10
N PHE A 704 35.55 -25.85 27.68
CA PHE A 704 36.81 -25.77 26.91
C PHE A 704 36.86 -26.79 25.76
N GLY A 705 36.98 -26.27 24.54
CA GLY A 705 37.20 -27.02 23.31
C GLY A 705 35.95 -27.24 22.45
N ILE A 706 34.79 -26.69 22.84
CA ILE A 706 33.59 -26.62 21.98
C ILE A 706 33.74 -25.50 20.93
N GLY A 707 34.57 -24.50 21.19
CA GLY A 707 34.80 -23.34 20.32
C GLY A 707 35.99 -23.45 19.36
N TYR A 708 36.25 -22.38 18.62
CA TYR A 708 37.50 -22.19 17.87
C TYR A 708 38.67 -21.84 18.82
N SER A 709 39.07 -22.80 19.66
CA SER A 709 40.13 -22.61 20.64
C SER A 709 41.48 -22.37 19.94
N SER A 710 42.06 -21.19 20.10
CA SER A 710 43.48 -21.00 19.77
C SER A 710 44.34 -21.43 20.96
N LEU A 711 45.40 -22.20 20.71
CA LEU A 711 46.36 -22.60 21.76
C LEU A 711 47.01 -21.40 22.46
N GLY A 712 47.10 -20.24 21.79
CA GLY A 712 47.51 -18.97 22.39
C GLY A 712 46.54 -18.49 23.48
N MET A 713 45.23 -18.56 23.23
CA MET A 713 44.22 -18.20 24.23
C MET A 713 44.37 -19.02 25.53
N LEU A 714 44.72 -20.30 25.44
CA LEU A 714 44.93 -21.13 26.63
C LEU A 714 46.13 -20.64 27.48
N ILE A 715 47.14 -20.03 26.88
CA ILE A 715 48.28 -19.44 27.60
C ILE A 715 47.90 -18.07 28.16
N ASP A 716 47.31 -17.20 27.34
CA ASP A 716 47.02 -15.81 27.69
C ASP A 716 45.78 -15.63 28.60
N ALA A 717 44.87 -16.63 28.64
CA ALA A 717 43.65 -16.54 29.44
C ALA A 717 43.95 -16.49 30.95
N ASN A 718 43.42 -15.46 31.58
CA ASN A 718 43.63 -15.14 32.99
C ASN A 718 42.77 -16.01 33.93
N VAL A 719 42.96 -17.32 33.89
CA VAL A 719 42.19 -18.35 34.63
C VAL A 719 43.11 -19.32 35.37
N ASP A 720 42.62 -19.87 36.48
CA ASP A 720 43.32 -20.83 37.34
C ASP A 720 43.01 -22.28 36.97
N ILE A 721 41.78 -22.54 36.53
CA ILE A 721 41.22 -23.88 36.27
C ILE A 721 40.68 -23.92 34.83
N VAL A 722 40.78 -25.09 34.19
CA VAL A 722 40.13 -25.40 32.91
C VAL A 722 39.23 -26.62 33.09
N LYS A 723 37.95 -26.45 32.81
CA LYS A 723 36.92 -27.51 32.76
C LYS A 723 36.87 -28.01 31.32
N VAL A 724 37.26 -29.27 31.11
CA VAL A 724 37.25 -29.91 29.78
C VAL A 724 35.86 -30.50 29.55
N ASP A 725 35.21 -30.07 28.48
CA ASP A 725 33.84 -30.48 28.16
C ASP A 725 33.70 -31.99 27.91
N LYS A 726 32.49 -32.48 28.16
CA LYS A 726 32.07 -33.87 27.96
C LYS A 726 32.37 -34.39 26.55
N SER A 727 32.24 -33.57 25.50
CA SER A 727 32.46 -34.00 24.11
C SER A 727 33.84 -34.60 23.86
N PHE A 728 34.85 -34.25 24.66
CA PHE A 728 36.19 -34.86 24.60
C PHE A 728 36.23 -36.29 25.15
N ILE A 729 35.39 -36.63 26.14
CA ILE A 729 35.39 -37.95 26.79
C ILE A 729 34.25 -38.86 26.30
N ASP A 730 33.30 -38.35 25.51
CA ASP A 730 32.33 -39.15 24.76
C ASP A 730 32.98 -39.90 23.57
N HIS A 731 34.18 -39.48 23.15
CA HIS A 731 34.97 -40.11 22.09
C HIS A 731 36.35 -40.53 22.63
N TYR A 732 36.41 -41.69 23.33
CA TYR A 732 37.62 -42.22 23.97
C TYR A 732 37.86 -43.72 23.71
N GLU A 733 37.13 -44.32 22.77
CA GLU A 733 37.09 -45.78 22.56
C GLU A 733 38.40 -46.33 21.94
N THR A 734 39.16 -45.50 21.22
CA THR A 734 40.42 -45.89 20.56
C THR A 734 41.67 -45.31 21.23
N ASP A 735 42.80 -46.02 21.12
CA ASP A 735 44.11 -45.55 21.60
C ASP A 735 44.49 -44.15 21.07
N GLN A 736 44.05 -43.81 19.86
CA GLN A 736 44.32 -42.51 19.23
C GLN A 736 43.53 -41.38 19.91
N GLU A 737 42.26 -41.61 20.20
CA GLU A 737 41.40 -40.67 20.93
C GLU A 737 41.89 -40.48 22.38
N GLN A 738 42.22 -41.58 23.06
CA GLN A 738 42.80 -41.54 24.40
C GLN A 738 44.10 -40.72 24.45
N GLN A 739 44.99 -40.89 23.46
CA GLN A 739 46.18 -40.06 23.33
C GLN A 739 45.86 -38.59 23.02
N TYR A 740 44.82 -38.30 22.26
CA TYR A 740 44.39 -36.92 21.96
C TYR A 740 43.92 -36.20 23.22
N ILE A 741 43.02 -36.80 23.99
CA ILE A 741 42.52 -36.28 25.28
C ILE A 741 43.70 -36.06 26.25
N ASN A 742 44.60 -37.04 26.37
CA ASN A 742 45.78 -36.90 27.22
C ASN A 742 46.71 -35.75 26.78
N ARG A 743 46.93 -35.57 25.48
CA ARG A 743 47.74 -34.43 24.97
C ARG A 743 47.09 -33.08 25.28
N ILE A 744 45.77 -32.96 25.20
CA ILE A 744 45.05 -31.75 25.61
C ILE A 744 45.28 -31.47 27.10
N GLY A 745 45.07 -32.46 27.97
CA GLY A 745 45.31 -32.28 29.41
C GLY A 745 46.77 -32.06 29.78
N GLN A 746 47.73 -32.48 28.94
CA GLN A 746 49.14 -32.08 29.07
C GLN A 746 49.39 -30.63 28.67
N LEU A 747 48.69 -30.10 27.66
CA LEU A 747 48.79 -28.68 27.27
C LEU A 747 48.22 -27.75 28.34
N VAL A 748 47.08 -28.11 28.95
CA VAL A 748 46.51 -27.38 30.10
C VAL A 748 47.50 -27.36 31.28
N ARG A 749 48.09 -28.52 31.63
CA ARG A 749 49.13 -28.61 32.67
C ARG A 749 50.38 -27.80 32.33
N ALA A 750 50.80 -27.79 31.06
CA ALA A 750 51.96 -27.01 30.60
C ALA A 750 51.71 -25.48 30.64
N ALA A 751 50.45 -25.05 30.50
CA ALA A 751 50.03 -23.66 30.74
C ALA A 751 49.96 -23.29 32.24
N GLY A 752 50.30 -24.21 33.16
CA GLY A 752 50.31 -23.97 34.60
C GLY A 752 48.93 -23.97 35.25
N LYS A 753 47.92 -24.58 34.62
CA LYS A 753 46.51 -24.54 35.04
C LYS A 753 46.05 -25.87 35.63
N ASP A 754 45.16 -25.77 36.61
CA ASP A 754 44.41 -26.91 37.13
C ASP A 754 43.44 -27.42 36.06
N ILE A 755 43.17 -28.73 36.04
CA ILE A 755 42.27 -29.37 35.08
C ILE A 755 41.18 -30.16 35.81
N ILE A 756 39.95 -30.07 35.30
CA ILE A 756 38.79 -30.85 35.72
C ILE A 756 38.14 -31.41 34.44
N PHE A 757 37.80 -32.69 34.42
CA PHE A 757 37.01 -33.29 33.34
C PHE A 757 35.53 -33.32 33.71
N GLU A 758 34.69 -32.90 32.78
CA GLU A 758 33.25 -32.75 32.99
C GLU A 758 32.44 -33.83 32.27
N GLY A 759 31.19 -34.02 32.69
CA GLY A 759 30.28 -34.98 32.09
C GLY A 759 30.73 -36.44 32.19
N VAL A 760 31.62 -36.79 33.12
CA VAL A 760 32.07 -38.17 33.34
C VAL A 760 30.87 -39.03 33.76
N GLU A 761 30.51 -39.99 32.92
CA GLU A 761 29.27 -40.79 33.03
C GLU A 761 29.51 -42.27 33.35
N THR A 762 30.71 -42.80 33.07
CA THR A 762 31.04 -44.22 33.32
C THR A 762 32.26 -44.42 34.22
N GLN A 763 32.28 -45.56 34.91
CA GLN A 763 33.45 -46.02 35.69
C GLN A 763 34.70 -46.20 34.81
N GLN A 764 34.52 -46.58 33.55
CA GLN A 764 35.61 -46.76 32.58
C GLN A 764 36.28 -45.42 32.22
N GLN A 765 35.52 -44.34 32.07
CA GLN A 765 36.06 -42.98 31.91
C GLN A 765 36.85 -42.54 33.14
N ILE A 766 36.40 -42.87 34.36
CA ILE A 766 37.14 -42.57 35.61
C ILE A 766 38.49 -43.29 35.63
N GLU A 767 38.51 -44.58 35.27
CA GLU A 767 39.73 -45.39 35.23
C GLU A 767 40.72 -44.88 34.17
N PHE A 768 40.23 -44.61 32.96
CA PHE A 768 41.00 -43.96 31.89
C PHE A 768 41.64 -42.64 32.34
N LEU A 769 40.86 -41.71 32.92
CA LEU A 769 41.40 -40.41 33.36
C LEU A 769 42.41 -40.56 34.52
N ARG A 770 42.18 -41.51 35.43
CA ARG A 770 43.11 -41.82 36.52
C ARG A 770 44.44 -42.37 36.01
N ASP A 771 44.43 -43.25 35.02
CA ASP A 771 45.63 -43.86 34.44
C ASP A 771 46.53 -42.83 33.73
N TYR A 772 45.95 -41.80 33.12
CA TYR A 772 46.68 -40.64 32.58
C TYR A 772 47.07 -39.57 33.62
N GLY A 773 46.85 -39.86 34.91
CA GLY A 773 47.29 -39.06 36.04
C GLY A 773 46.46 -37.78 36.27
N TYR A 774 45.18 -37.79 35.90
CA TYR A 774 44.24 -36.74 36.29
C TYR A 774 43.56 -37.10 37.62
N ASP A 775 43.33 -36.10 38.48
CA ASP A 775 42.75 -36.32 39.83
C ASP A 775 41.33 -35.74 39.95
N LYS A 776 40.98 -34.65 39.27
CA LYS A 776 39.67 -33.98 39.45
C LYS A 776 38.69 -34.31 38.34
N ALA A 777 37.46 -34.67 38.70
CA ALA A 777 36.36 -34.90 37.75
C ALA A 777 34.98 -34.51 38.32
N GLN A 778 34.04 -34.26 37.42
CA GLN A 778 32.63 -33.99 37.68
C GLN A 778 31.77 -34.74 36.66
N GLY A 779 30.64 -35.29 37.09
CA GLY A 779 29.69 -35.96 36.19
C GLY A 779 28.79 -36.98 36.86
N TYR A 780 27.87 -37.55 36.08
CA TYR A 780 26.83 -38.46 36.57
C TYR A 780 27.34 -39.84 37.00
N ALA A 781 28.59 -40.21 36.68
CA ALA A 781 29.25 -41.38 37.26
C ALA A 781 29.35 -41.28 38.80
N PHE A 782 29.44 -40.05 39.32
CA PHE A 782 29.51 -39.77 40.75
C PHE A 782 28.15 -39.30 41.30
N SER A 783 27.62 -38.20 40.75
CA SER A 783 26.32 -37.68 41.15
C SER A 783 25.76 -36.69 40.13
N LYS A 784 24.42 -36.57 40.13
CA LYS A 784 23.71 -35.48 39.48
C LYS A 784 23.77 -34.21 40.35
N PRO A 785 23.45 -33.03 39.81
CA PRO A 785 23.20 -31.85 40.64
C PRO A 785 22.06 -32.13 41.63
N VAL A 786 22.30 -31.91 42.92
CA VAL A 786 21.36 -32.19 44.02
C VAL A 786 21.07 -30.92 44.84
N PRO A 787 19.94 -30.84 45.57
CA PRO A 787 19.70 -29.74 46.49
C PRO A 787 20.82 -29.60 47.53
N ILE A 788 21.07 -28.38 48.03
CA ILE A 788 22.12 -28.11 49.03
C ILE A 788 22.01 -29.03 50.27
N SER A 789 20.79 -29.30 50.74
CA SER A 789 20.53 -30.17 51.90
C SER A 789 20.78 -31.67 51.64
N GLU A 790 20.87 -32.08 50.37
CA GLU A 790 21.28 -33.42 49.98
C GLU A 790 22.78 -33.48 49.73
N PHE A 791 23.37 -32.44 49.14
CA PHE A 791 24.82 -32.27 49.02
C PHE A 791 25.52 -32.35 50.38
N GLU A 792 24.94 -31.76 51.43
CA GLU A 792 25.48 -31.78 52.80
C GLU A 792 25.73 -33.19 53.36
N LYS A 793 24.99 -34.20 52.89
CA LYS A 793 25.17 -35.61 53.31
C LYS A 793 26.43 -36.26 52.73
N TRP A 794 27.03 -35.65 51.70
CA TRP A 794 28.33 -36.05 51.14
C TRP A 794 29.51 -35.39 51.88
N MET A 795 29.22 -34.47 52.81
CA MET A 795 30.19 -33.71 53.60
C MET A 795 30.26 -34.17 55.07
N GLU A 796 29.46 -35.18 55.43
CA GLU A 796 29.40 -35.87 56.73
C GLU A 796 30.23 -37.17 56.71
#